data_AF-A0A9X8QJT1-F1
#
_entry.id   AF-A0A9X8QJT1-F1
#
_cell.length_a   1.000
_cell.length_b   1.000
_cell.length_c   1.000
_cell.angle_alpha   90.00
_cell.angle_beta   90.00
_cell.angle_gamma   90.00
#
_symmetry.space_group_name_H-M   'P 1'
#
loop_
_entity.id
_entity.type
_entity.pdbx_description
1 polymer ?
#
loop_
_entity_poly.entity_id
_entity_poly.type
_entity_poly.pdbx_seq_one_letter_code
_entity_poly.pdbx_strand_id
1 'polypeptide(L)'
;MLPIHTGRAAGAQGVHTSETDEIQRASVEGVTTSHQGAIEQSQMPGAYPPSPTATPFEMSPELRSEAAKFAKKPQVASKEYLSERMQLEGSYLAELQKHAEKTDSPDSAFVSFPQIARDLGLENPVADNIERLQQQTTQELKEILKGAKPDQDRMQALTMQLKKLLSEQTELFAHQAAKYEEVKRMDGLPEEAKINIQRSELSFSAYATKTACDVPNMVAQAHEKASLIEHSLKAIGHEDEAKPWTATTKELEGLQKDISSDFKKAVDQAKLTLLVDEYQKVSGDWKNKGMAFIGQGARQGWLSGFALGTVRAFTLAGLEGNKAAQVFGAGATTGIAHEIGTQLLAPVVLEIMGGATRPINTAEVLPAPNKFVSENGVVRERNEDEMKAAQKEVADLRKEHEQSKNANKTGSLPGEAKAWSFFSGIQGASAAITSNMDLTSTQQAGAITLGSIIAGFFMGATHGADGLNAKMKDQYGRALPAHTMKKPSDAPLKARLKDTIDAGWAKLNPADTSARKVYENKIAALTVGLGYQRVLDPAIKAVENSSPAVKAGVTGFVTGVQSIMLLSQAWGGFGIGAQTAADKKAAAAERKEKNLPEPEQGRFDRLNTARLNVFNPGRDAYTHATKDGVARLAENAYTVLQGIGEIPETAVTDMLEATPSLLEDAGRMIGSGAQTLFRPSREAQANSADGGSAAAEEHEMATLSSKGKTVSSAERGESSGQQGRGESSKQPQR
;
A
#
# COMPACT_ATOMS: atom_id res chain seq x y z
N MET A 1 -39.00 -32.83 -19.92
CA MET A 1 -39.58 -34.19 -19.88
C MET A 1 -39.78 -34.58 -18.43
N LEU A 2 -41.03 -34.96 -18.11
CA LEU A 2 -41.62 -35.42 -16.84
C LEU A 2 -40.86 -36.58 -16.14
N PRO A 3 -41.23 -37.04 -14.92
CA PRO A 3 -41.85 -36.36 -13.78
C PRO A 3 -41.30 -36.76 -12.38
N ILE A 4 -41.82 -36.02 -11.40
CA ILE A 4 -41.82 -36.22 -9.94
C ILE A 4 -42.70 -37.42 -9.55
N HIS A 5 -42.25 -38.24 -8.60
CA HIS A 5 -43.08 -39.21 -7.87
C HIS A 5 -43.40 -38.70 -6.46
N THR A 6 -44.69 -38.60 -6.18
CA THR A 6 -45.29 -38.42 -4.87
C THR A 6 -45.53 -39.79 -4.21
N GLY A 7 -45.31 -39.86 -2.89
CA GLY A 7 -45.75 -40.95 -2.02
C GLY A 7 -46.21 -40.37 -0.68
N ARG A 8 -47.51 -40.47 -0.41
CA ARG A 8 -48.23 -39.92 0.74
C ARG A 8 -48.84 -41.08 1.54
N ALA A 9 -48.73 -41.00 2.87
CA ALA A 9 -49.77 -41.27 3.90
C ALA A 9 -49.28 -42.24 5.00
N ALA A 10 -49.69 -42.21 6.27
CA ALA A 10 -50.40 -41.27 7.14
C ALA A 10 -50.41 -41.96 8.53
N GLY A 11 -50.46 -41.22 9.66
CA GLY A 11 -50.89 -41.84 10.92
C GLY A 11 -50.44 -41.21 12.24
N ALA A 12 -51.22 -40.22 12.70
CA ALA A 12 -51.63 -39.96 14.09
C ALA A 12 -50.66 -39.32 15.12
N GLN A 13 -50.78 -37.99 15.19
CA GLN A 13 -51.27 -37.17 16.34
C GLN A 13 -50.56 -37.22 17.71
N GLY A 14 -49.95 -36.08 18.03
CA GLY A 14 -49.74 -35.58 19.39
C GLY A 14 -49.35 -34.10 19.34
N VAL A 15 -50.28 -33.22 19.72
CA VAL A 15 -50.22 -31.75 19.63
C VAL A 15 -49.12 -31.18 20.54
N HIS A 16 -48.17 -30.42 19.98
CA HIS A 16 -47.33 -29.48 20.74
C HIS A 16 -47.76 -28.05 20.40
N THR A 17 -48.12 -27.31 21.44
CA THR A 17 -48.54 -25.91 21.42
C THR A 17 -47.37 -24.99 21.05
N SER A 18 -47.66 -24.07 20.13
CA SER A 18 -46.76 -23.13 19.47
C SER A 18 -46.38 -21.92 20.33
N GLU A 19 -45.54 -22.09 21.35
CA GLU A 19 -45.05 -20.95 22.14
C GLU A 19 -43.57 -21.04 22.57
N THR A 20 -42.79 -21.94 21.97
CA THR A 20 -41.34 -22.09 22.26
C THR A 20 -40.41 -21.93 21.06
N ASP A 21 -40.94 -21.71 19.85
CA ASP A 21 -40.15 -21.57 18.61
C ASP A 21 -39.98 -20.12 18.11
N GLU A 22 -40.63 -19.13 18.73
CA GLU A 22 -40.49 -17.72 18.32
C GLU A 22 -39.30 -16.96 18.95
N ILE A 23 -38.50 -17.60 19.80
CA ILE A 23 -37.24 -17.01 20.32
C ILE A 23 -36.02 -17.40 19.46
N GLN A 24 -36.17 -18.31 18.48
CA GLN A 24 -35.04 -18.76 17.63
C GLN A 24 -34.93 -18.07 16.25
N ARG A 25 -35.64 -16.96 15.98
CA ARG A 25 -35.55 -16.25 14.69
C ARG A 25 -35.21 -14.77 14.72
N ALA A 26 -34.73 -14.25 15.85
CA ALA A 26 -34.18 -12.88 15.94
C ALA A 26 -32.69 -12.89 16.31
N SER A 27 -31.86 -13.55 15.49
CA SER A 27 -30.40 -13.38 15.56
C SER A 27 -29.76 -13.68 14.20
N VAL A 28 -30.21 -12.96 13.17
CA VAL A 28 -29.45 -12.84 11.91
C VAL A 28 -29.66 -11.42 11.42
N GLU A 29 -28.79 -10.50 11.83
CA GLU A 29 -28.28 -9.38 11.03
C GLU A 29 -27.30 -8.56 11.89
N GLY A 30 -26.03 -8.52 11.48
CA GLY A 30 -25.10 -7.48 11.92
C GLY A 30 -23.93 -7.89 12.83
N VAL A 31 -23.13 -8.90 12.48
CA VAL A 31 -21.71 -8.97 12.90
C VAL A 31 -20.88 -9.56 11.75
N THR A 32 -20.26 -8.72 10.93
CA THR A 32 -19.19 -9.11 10.00
C THR A 32 -17.84 -9.02 10.72
N THR A 33 -17.59 -9.97 11.62
CA THR A 33 -16.23 -10.34 12.01
C THR A 33 -15.73 -11.35 11.00
N SER A 34 -14.58 -11.07 10.37
CA SER A 34 -13.85 -12.03 9.54
C SER A 34 -13.33 -13.16 10.43
N HIS A 35 -14.21 -14.11 10.76
CA HIS A 35 -13.87 -15.37 11.39
C HIS A 35 -13.28 -16.32 10.33
N GLN A 36 -11.98 -16.19 10.06
CA GLN A 36 -11.19 -17.38 9.79
C GLN A 36 -10.63 -17.83 11.13
N GLY A 37 -11.36 -18.75 11.78
CA GLY A 37 -10.77 -19.60 12.82
C GLY A 37 -9.61 -20.40 12.24
N ALA A 38 -8.84 -21.05 13.11
CA ALA A 38 -7.81 -21.99 12.66
C ALA A 38 -8.43 -22.96 11.64
N ILE A 39 -7.85 -23.01 10.44
CA ILE A 39 -8.23 -24.00 9.43
C ILE A 39 -8.00 -25.36 10.08
N GLU A 40 -9.07 -26.06 10.44
CA GLU A 40 -8.98 -27.48 10.72
C GLU A 40 -8.43 -28.15 9.45
N GLN A 41 -7.49 -29.07 9.61
CA GLN A 41 -6.86 -29.79 8.50
C GLN A 41 -7.88 -30.50 7.58
N SER A 42 -9.09 -30.73 8.09
CA SER A 42 -10.27 -31.27 7.39
C SER A 42 -10.97 -30.28 6.43
N GLN A 43 -10.68 -28.97 6.51
CA GLN A 43 -11.38 -27.92 5.77
C GLN A 43 -10.58 -27.32 4.60
N MET A 44 -9.41 -27.88 4.28
CA MET A 44 -8.74 -27.56 3.01
C MET A 44 -9.41 -28.32 1.84
N PRO A 45 -9.63 -27.69 0.67
CA PRO A 45 -10.13 -28.39 -0.51
C PRO A 45 -9.06 -29.39 -0.97
N GLY A 46 -9.29 -30.68 -0.66
CA GLY A 46 -8.34 -31.75 -0.96
C GLY A 46 -8.21 -32.80 0.15
N ALA A 47 -9.27 -33.08 0.92
CA ALA A 47 -9.33 -34.27 1.76
C ALA A 47 -9.35 -35.54 0.89
N TYR A 48 -8.19 -35.89 0.33
CA TYR A 48 -7.97 -37.23 -0.19
C TYR A 48 -7.94 -38.18 1.01
N PRO A 49 -8.60 -39.36 0.92
CA PRO A 49 -8.40 -40.39 1.93
C PRO A 49 -6.90 -40.65 2.06
N PRO A 50 -6.38 -40.92 3.28
CA PRO A 50 -4.97 -41.22 3.46
C PRO A 50 -4.59 -42.34 2.49
N SER A 51 -3.66 -42.05 1.59
CA SER A 51 -3.16 -43.07 0.66
C SER A 51 -2.62 -44.22 1.51
N PRO A 52 -3.03 -45.49 1.30
CA PRO A 52 -2.70 -46.62 2.16
C PRO A 52 -1.21 -47.02 2.16
N THR A 53 -0.32 -46.19 1.62
CA THR A 53 1.08 -46.52 1.30
C THR A 53 2.09 -45.45 1.72
N ALA A 54 1.74 -44.52 2.60
CA ALA A 54 2.75 -43.62 3.18
C ALA A 54 3.64 -44.43 4.14
N THR A 55 4.86 -44.76 3.71
CA THR A 55 5.90 -45.26 4.62
C THR A 55 6.06 -44.26 5.76
N PRO A 56 6.09 -44.69 7.03
CA PRO A 56 6.40 -43.80 8.14
C PRO A 56 7.76 -43.15 7.91
N PHE A 57 7.88 -41.88 8.29
CA PHE A 57 9.19 -41.22 8.26
C PHE A 57 10.13 -41.91 9.26
N GLU A 58 11.31 -42.31 8.79
CA GLU A 58 12.41 -42.78 9.63
C GLU A 58 13.64 -41.91 9.38
N MET A 59 14.22 -41.38 10.46
CA MET A 59 15.49 -40.65 10.39
C MET A 59 16.60 -41.54 9.83
N SER A 60 17.50 -40.94 9.05
CA SER A 60 18.71 -41.59 8.56
C SER A 60 19.56 -42.14 9.72
N PRO A 61 20.33 -43.22 9.49
CA PRO A 61 21.27 -43.73 10.49
C PRO A 61 22.26 -42.67 10.99
N GLU A 62 22.70 -41.79 10.10
CA GLU A 62 23.59 -40.68 10.38
C GLU A 62 22.95 -39.69 11.36
N LEU A 63 21.79 -39.15 11.02
CA LEU A 63 21.07 -38.19 11.86
C LEU A 63 20.69 -38.80 13.22
N ARG A 64 20.25 -40.06 13.23
CA ARG A 64 19.94 -40.80 14.47
C ARG A 64 21.18 -40.96 15.34
N SER A 65 22.34 -41.26 14.75
CA SER A 65 23.61 -41.33 15.49
C SER A 65 24.03 -39.97 16.03
N GLU A 66 23.86 -38.89 15.28
CA GLU A 66 24.19 -37.54 15.70
C GLU A 66 23.29 -37.07 16.84
N ALA A 67 21.98 -37.30 16.72
CA ALA A 67 21.01 -37.01 17.77
C ALA A 67 21.32 -37.78 19.06
N ALA A 68 21.62 -39.07 18.97
CA ALA A 68 22.00 -39.89 20.13
C ALA A 68 23.33 -39.45 20.76
N LYS A 69 24.29 -38.94 19.97
CA LYS A 69 25.53 -38.37 20.50
C LYS A 69 25.27 -37.03 21.19
N PHE A 70 24.42 -36.19 20.60
CA PHE A 70 24.06 -34.88 21.15
C PHE A 70 23.27 -35.02 22.46
N ALA A 71 22.29 -35.92 22.52
CA ALA A 71 21.48 -36.19 23.71
C ALA A 71 22.30 -36.66 24.93
N LYS A 72 23.51 -37.22 24.70
CA LYS A 72 24.44 -37.61 25.77
C LYS A 72 25.33 -36.47 26.25
N LYS A 73 25.38 -35.33 25.55
CA LYS A 73 26.16 -34.17 25.98
C LYS A 73 25.47 -33.54 27.19
N PRO A 74 26.24 -33.05 28.18
CA PRO A 74 25.65 -32.25 29.25
C PRO A 74 24.97 -31.01 28.64
N GLN A 75 23.76 -30.69 29.09
CA GLN A 75 23.05 -29.48 28.68
C GLN A 75 23.73 -28.26 29.31
N VAL A 76 24.80 -27.80 28.69
CA VAL A 76 25.55 -26.61 29.12
C VAL A 76 24.96 -25.39 28.43
N ALA A 77 24.76 -24.31 29.17
CA ALA A 77 24.46 -23.02 28.57
C ALA A 77 25.73 -22.53 27.84
N SER A 78 25.77 -22.76 26.52
CA SER A 78 26.76 -22.22 25.61
C SER A 78 26.15 -21.97 24.23
N LYS A 79 26.69 -21.00 23.50
CA LYS A 79 26.27 -20.70 22.12
C LYS A 79 26.57 -21.84 21.15
N GLU A 80 27.65 -22.60 21.40
CA GLU A 80 28.00 -23.78 20.61
C GLU A 80 26.97 -24.90 20.80
N TYR A 81 26.55 -25.17 22.04
CA TYR A 81 25.50 -26.14 22.33
C TYR A 81 24.17 -25.75 21.66
N LEU A 82 23.79 -24.46 21.72
CA LEU A 82 22.61 -23.95 21.03
C LEU A 82 22.71 -24.10 19.51
N SER A 83 23.85 -23.73 18.94
CA SER A 83 24.09 -23.82 17.49
C SER A 83 24.00 -25.26 17.01
N GLU A 84 24.67 -26.20 17.68
CA GLU A 84 24.60 -27.62 17.37
C GLU A 84 23.17 -28.17 17.47
N ARG A 85 22.42 -27.80 18.52
CA ARG A 85 21.01 -28.19 18.68
C ARG A 85 20.16 -27.70 17.51
N MET A 86 20.25 -26.42 17.16
CA MET A 86 19.47 -25.82 16.08
C MET A 86 19.84 -26.39 14.71
N GLN A 87 21.11 -26.73 14.49
CA GLN A 87 21.56 -27.42 13.28
C GLN A 87 20.95 -28.83 13.19
N LEU A 88 20.95 -29.59 14.29
CA LEU A 88 20.36 -30.93 14.35
C LEU A 88 18.85 -30.91 14.09
N GLU A 89 18.13 -29.97 14.72
CA GLU A 89 16.70 -29.72 14.45
C GLU A 89 16.45 -29.37 12.98
N GLY A 90 17.31 -28.54 12.37
CA GLY A 90 17.23 -28.20 10.96
C GLY A 90 17.50 -29.37 10.01
N SER A 91 18.46 -30.24 10.33
CA SER A 91 18.75 -31.46 9.58
C SER A 91 17.57 -32.44 9.62
N TYR A 92 16.94 -32.60 10.78
CA TYR A 92 15.72 -33.39 10.93
C TYR A 92 14.59 -32.91 10.02
N LEU A 93 14.31 -31.60 10.05
CA LEU A 93 13.30 -30.99 9.20
C LEU A 93 13.61 -31.15 7.71
N ALA A 94 14.90 -31.13 7.33
CA ALA A 94 15.32 -31.34 5.95
C ALA A 94 15.06 -32.77 5.46
N GLU A 95 15.32 -33.78 6.29
CA GLU A 95 15.00 -35.17 5.98
C GLU A 95 13.49 -35.40 5.91
N LEU A 96 12.74 -34.81 6.84
CA LEU A 96 11.28 -34.89 6.87
C LEU A 96 10.65 -34.27 5.62
N GLN A 97 11.13 -33.11 5.19
CA GLN A 97 10.67 -32.46 3.96
C GLN A 97 10.98 -33.32 2.72
N LYS A 98 12.19 -33.87 2.62
CA LYS A 98 12.55 -34.78 1.51
C LYS A 98 11.69 -36.04 1.48
N HIS A 99 11.35 -36.57 2.65
CA HIS A 99 10.45 -37.71 2.75
C HIS A 99 9.04 -37.35 2.27
N ALA A 100 8.49 -36.23 2.73
CA ALA A 100 7.17 -35.74 2.31
C ALA A 100 7.09 -35.51 0.79
N GLU A 101 8.14 -34.96 0.18
CA GLU A 101 8.25 -34.80 -1.29
C GLU A 101 8.31 -36.16 -2.00
N LYS A 102 9.05 -37.13 -1.45
CA LYS A 102 9.16 -38.48 -2.03
C LYS A 102 7.85 -39.27 -1.95
N THR A 103 7.06 -39.08 -0.88
CA THR A 103 5.80 -39.80 -0.65
C THR A 103 4.56 -39.02 -1.12
N ASP A 104 4.75 -37.92 -1.85
CA ASP A 104 3.68 -37.02 -2.31
C ASP A 104 2.68 -36.66 -1.19
N SER A 105 3.22 -36.45 0.01
CA SER A 105 2.45 -36.20 1.23
C SER A 105 2.96 -34.92 1.90
N PRO A 106 2.73 -33.74 1.29
CA PRO A 106 3.32 -32.47 1.75
C PRO A 106 2.94 -32.13 3.19
N ASP A 107 1.76 -32.55 3.65
CA ASP A 107 1.31 -32.35 5.04
C ASP A 107 2.18 -33.07 6.07
N SER A 108 2.84 -34.17 5.67
CA SER A 108 3.76 -34.92 6.55
C SER A 108 5.08 -34.18 6.81
N ALA A 109 5.37 -33.11 6.06
CA ALA A 109 6.54 -32.24 6.30
C ALA A 109 6.38 -31.36 7.54
N PHE A 110 5.16 -31.24 8.08
CA PHE A 110 4.85 -30.32 9.16
C PHE A 110 4.74 -31.03 10.51
N VAL A 111 5.78 -30.88 11.32
CA VAL A 111 5.77 -31.25 12.75
C VAL A 111 5.79 -30.00 13.62
N SER A 112 5.20 -30.10 14.81
CA SER A 112 5.27 -29.01 15.78
C SER A 112 6.67 -28.89 16.37
N PHE A 113 7.07 -27.68 16.75
CA PHE A 113 8.38 -27.43 17.37
C PHE A 113 8.67 -28.32 18.61
N PRO A 114 7.73 -28.56 19.54
CA PRO A 114 7.96 -29.51 20.64
C PRO A 114 8.18 -30.96 20.15
N GLN A 115 7.51 -31.38 19.08
CA GLN A 115 7.63 -32.73 18.53
C GLN A 115 9.03 -33.00 17.97
N ILE A 116 9.69 -32.00 17.38
CA ILE A 116 11.06 -32.13 16.85
C ILE A 116 12.04 -32.57 17.94
N ALA A 117 11.98 -31.92 19.11
CA ALA A 117 12.85 -32.28 20.22
C ALA A 117 12.58 -33.73 20.68
N ARG A 118 11.30 -34.12 20.78
CA ARG A 118 10.91 -35.50 21.14
C ARG A 118 11.42 -36.53 20.14
N ASP A 119 11.28 -36.27 18.84
CA ASP A 119 11.74 -37.18 17.77
C ASP A 119 13.27 -37.34 17.75
N LEU A 120 13.99 -36.27 18.10
CA LEU A 120 15.45 -36.28 18.26
C LEU A 120 15.91 -36.86 19.61
N GLY A 121 15.01 -37.23 20.51
CA GLY A 121 15.34 -37.72 21.86
C GLY A 121 15.93 -36.63 22.76
N LEU A 122 15.56 -35.36 22.53
CA LEU A 122 16.01 -34.19 23.28
C LEU A 122 14.92 -33.70 24.23
N GLU A 123 15.34 -33.14 25.37
CA GLU A 123 14.42 -32.54 26.33
C GLU A 123 13.99 -31.12 25.88
N ASN A 124 12.71 -30.81 26.09
CA ASN A 124 12.16 -29.47 25.92
C ASN A 124 11.16 -29.12 27.04
N PRO A 125 11.62 -29.09 28.31
CA PRO A 125 10.73 -29.08 29.48
C PRO A 125 9.77 -27.89 29.53
N VAL A 126 10.18 -26.74 28.99
CA VAL A 126 9.35 -25.53 28.95
C VAL A 126 8.22 -25.68 27.93
N ALA A 127 8.53 -26.09 26.70
CA ALA A 127 7.52 -26.25 25.66
C ALA A 127 6.56 -27.41 25.97
N ASP A 128 7.08 -28.50 26.55
CA ASP A 128 6.27 -29.64 26.98
C ASP A 128 5.32 -29.25 28.14
N ASN A 129 5.78 -28.42 29.08
CA ASN A 129 4.94 -27.89 30.15
C ASN A 129 3.83 -26.99 29.61
N ILE A 130 4.14 -26.11 28.66
CA ILE A 130 3.16 -25.22 28.02
C ILE A 130 2.12 -26.05 27.24
N GLU A 131 2.54 -27.05 26.46
CA GLU A 131 1.63 -27.94 25.72
C GLU A 131 0.68 -28.67 26.69
N ARG A 132 1.20 -29.18 27.81
CA ARG A 132 0.40 -29.83 28.85
C ARG A 132 -0.58 -28.87 29.51
N LEU A 133 -0.13 -27.68 29.93
CA LEU A 133 -1.00 -26.67 30.55
C LEU A 133 -2.08 -26.19 29.57
N GLN A 134 -1.74 -26.02 28.30
CA GLN A 134 -2.67 -25.63 27.24
C GLN A 134 -3.75 -26.71 27.05
N GLN A 135 -3.37 -27.99 27.00
CA GLN A 135 -4.33 -29.09 26.89
C GLN A 135 -5.26 -29.16 28.11
N GLN A 136 -4.71 -29.02 29.32
CA GLN A 136 -5.49 -28.97 30.56
C GLN A 136 -6.48 -27.81 30.55
N THR A 137 -6.02 -26.59 30.25
CA THR A 137 -6.83 -25.37 30.19
C THR A 137 -7.94 -25.48 29.15
N THR A 138 -7.63 -26.03 27.97
CA THR A 138 -8.61 -26.24 26.88
C THR A 138 -9.70 -27.22 27.31
N GLN A 139 -9.32 -28.33 27.97
CA GLN A 139 -10.28 -29.31 28.45
C GLN A 139 -11.16 -28.74 29.55
N GLU A 140 -10.58 -27.99 30.50
CA GLU A 140 -11.33 -27.34 31.57
C GLU A 140 -12.32 -26.30 31.03
N LEU A 141 -11.90 -25.46 30.08
CA LEU A 141 -12.78 -24.51 29.40
C LEU A 141 -13.93 -25.23 28.68
N LYS A 142 -13.66 -26.32 27.95
CA LYS A 142 -14.71 -27.11 27.29
C LYS A 142 -15.74 -27.65 28.28
N GLU A 143 -15.31 -28.12 29.44
CA GLU A 143 -16.22 -28.61 30.48
C GLU A 143 -17.04 -27.49 31.12
N ILE A 144 -16.44 -26.31 31.35
CA ILE A 144 -17.16 -25.12 31.84
C ILE A 144 -18.19 -24.63 30.81
N LEU A 145 -17.85 -24.63 29.52
CA LEU A 145 -18.75 -24.20 28.46
C LEU A 145 -19.97 -25.13 28.31
N LYS A 146 -19.79 -26.44 28.49
CA LYS A 146 -20.86 -27.46 28.47
C LYS A 146 -21.73 -27.46 29.73
N GLY A 147 -21.20 -27.00 30.87
CA GLY A 147 -21.90 -27.00 32.14
C GLY A 147 -23.20 -26.18 32.09
N ALA A 148 -24.31 -26.80 32.51
CA ALA A 148 -25.61 -26.15 32.63
C ALA A 148 -25.75 -25.25 33.87
N LYS A 149 -24.89 -25.44 34.88
CA LYS A 149 -24.86 -24.63 36.11
C LYS A 149 -23.63 -23.73 36.14
N PRO A 150 -23.76 -22.45 36.52
CA PRO A 150 -22.63 -21.57 36.77
C PRO A 150 -21.72 -22.13 37.88
N ASP A 151 -20.43 -22.28 37.59
CA ASP A 151 -19.39 -22.64 38.58
C ASP A 151 -18.30 -21.58 38.56
N GLN A 152 -18.40 -20.64 39.49
CA GLN A 152 -17.56 -19.46 39.56
C GLN A 152 -16.12 -19.80 39.98
N ASP A 153 -15.95 -20.70 40.95
CA ASP A 153 -14.62 -21.09 41.45
C ASP A 153 -13.80 -21.74 40.35
N ARG A 154 -14.43 -22.59 39.52
CA ARG A 154 -13.79 -23.15 38.33
C ARG A 154 -13.45 -22.11 37.28
N MET A 155 -14.32 -21.13 37.03
CA MET A 155 -14.00 -20.04 36.11
C MET A 155 -12.84 -19.19 36.61
N GLN A 156 -12.77 -18.90 37.91
CA GLN A 156 -11.68 -18.12 38.49
C GLN A 156 -10.35 -18.90 38.47
N ALA A 157 -10.38 -20.21 38.73
CA ALA A 157 -9.23 -21.09 38.56
C ALA A 157 -8.74 -21.10 37.10
N LEU A 158 -9.67 -21.17 36.13
CA LEU A 158 -9.36 -21.07 34.71
C LEU A 158 -8.70 -19.72 34.36
N THR A 159 -9.21 -18.59 34.87
CA THR A 159 -8.61 -17.27 34.65
C THR A 159 -7.16 -17.21 35.12
N MET A 160 -6.83 -17.79 36.29
CA MET A 160 -5.45 -17.87 36.78
C MET A 160 -4.57 -18.76 35.89
N GLN A 161 -5.10 -19.88 35.39
CA GLN A 161 -4.38 -20.76 34.46
C GLN A 161 -4.11 -20.05 33.13
N LEU A 162 -5.09 -19.33 32.58
CA LEU A 162 -4.95 -18.56 31.34
C LEU A 162 -3.88 -17.46 31.49
N LYS A 163 -3.85 -16.77 32.62
CA LYS A 163 -2.81 -15.78 32.93
C LYS A 163 -1.42 -16.40 33.00
N LYS A 164 -1.29 -17.56 33.67
CA LYS A 164 -0.04 -18.30 33.75
C LYS A 164 0.42 -18.77 32.36
N LEU A 165 -0.49 -19.35 31.58
CA LEU A 165 -0.22 -19.85 30.24
C LEU A 165 0.22 -18.71 29.29
N LEU A 166 -0.44 -17.54 29.36
CA LEU A 166 -0.04 -16.35 28.61
C LEU A 166 1.39 -15.90 28.97
N SER A 167 1.73 -15.90 30.26
CA SER A 167 3.07 -15.53 30.73
C SER A 167 4.14 -16.52 30.25
N GLU A 168 3.91 -17.82 30.45
CA GLU A 168 4.86 -18.86 30.03
C GLU A 168 5.05 -18.89 28.51
N GLN A 169 3.97 -18.69 27.74
CA GLN A 169 4.05 -18.62 26.28
C GLN A 169 4.79 -17.34 25.82
N THR A 170 4.57 -16.21 26.47
CA THR A 170 5.33 -14.96 26.21
C THR A 170 6.83 -15.18 26.41
N GLU A 171 7.21 -15.79 27.53
CA GLU A 171 8.62 -16.09 27.85
C GLU A 171 9.22 -17.10 26.88
N LEU A 172 8.49 -18.17 26.52
CA LEU A 172 8.96 -19.12 25.51
C LEU A 172 9.27 -18.43 24.19
N PHE A 173 8.35 -17.60 23.69
CA PHE A 173 8.53 -16.85 22.45
C PHE A 173 9.73 -15.90 22.50
N ALA A 174 9.84 -15.12 23.58
CA ALA A 174 10.90 -14.15 23.72
C ALA A 174 12.27 -14.81 23.96
N HIS A 175 12.36 -15.83 24.81
CA HIS A 175 13.61 -16.52 25.13
C HIS A 175 14.14 -17.28 23.91
N GLN A 176 13.29 -18.00 23.19
CA GLN A 176 13.72 -18.76 22.03
C GLN A 176 14.14 -17.84 20.88
N ALA A 177 13.45 -16.71 20.66
CA ALA A 177 13.88 -15.69 19.72
C ALA A 177 15.27 -15.13 20.09
N ALA A 178 15.53 -14.85 21.37
CA ALA A 178 16.84 -14.37 21.85
C ALA A 178 17.96 -15.39 21.61
N LYS A 179 17.69 -16.70 21.77
CA LYS A 179 18.65 -17.77 21.46
C LYS A 179 18.98 -17.84 19.97
N TYR A 180 17.98 -17.72 19.08
CA TYR A 180 18.22 -17.66 17.64
C TYR A 180 19.03 -16.40 17.25
N GLU A 181 18.74 -15.24 17.84
CA GLU A 181 19.53 -14.03 17.64
C GLU A 181 21.00 -14.25 17.99
N GLU A 182 21.30 -14.88 19.13
CA GLU A 182 22.67 -15.17 19.54
C GLU A 182 23.39 -16.09 18.55
N VAL A 183 22.78 -17.21 18.17
CA VAL A 183 23.38 -18.16 17.22
C VAL A 183 23.62 -17.51 15.86
N LYS A 184 22.73 -16.63 15.40
CA LYS A 184 22.90 -15.87 14.15
C LYS A 184 24.04 -14.84 14.19
N ARG A 185 24.46 -14.39 15.38
CA ARG A 185 25.63 -13.50 15.56
C ARG A 185 26.96 -14.26 15.56
N MET A 186 26.96 -15.60 15.52
CA MET A 186 28.20 -16.36 15.51
C MET A 186 28.96 -16.19 14.19
N ASP A 187 30.21 -15.75 14.30
CA ASP A 187 31.13 -15.67 13.16
C ASP A 187 31.56 -17.05 12.68
N GLY A 188 31.81 -17.17 11.37
CA GLY A 188 32.44 -18.36 10.78
C GLY A 188 31.54 -19.61 10.64
N LEU A 189 30.23 -19.51 10.88
CA LEU A 189 29.31 -20.62 10.65
C LEU A 189 29.33 -21.05 9.15
N PRO A 190 29.48 -22.35 8.84
CA PRO A 190 29.32 -22.87 7.49
C PRO A 190 27.92 -22.57 6.92
N GLU A 191 27.81 -22.48 5.60
CA GLU A 191 26.54 -22.09 4.97
C GLU A 191 25.43 -23.13 5.18
N GLU A 192 25.79 -24.42 5.22
CA GLU A 192 24.86 -25.49 5.58
C GLU A 192 24.32 -25.36 7.01
N ALA A 193 25.18 -24.98 7.96
CA ALA A 193 24.77 -24.73 9.35
C ALA A 193 23.77 -23.58 9.42
N LYS A 194 24.01 -22.47 8.69
CA LYS A 194 23.09 -21.34 8.63
C LYS A 194 21.72 -21.74 8.06
N ILE A 195 21.70 -22.55 7.00
CA ILE A 195 20.46 -23.06 6.40
C ILE A 195 19.68 -23.90 7.40
N ASN A 196 20.34 -24.81 8.12
CA ASN A 196 19.67 -25.67 9.10
C ASN A 196 19.19 -24.88 10.33
N ILE A 197 19.96 -23.93 10.83
CA ILE A 197 19.53 -23.00 11.89
C ILE A 197 18.28 -22.23 11.44
N GLN A 198 18.27 -21.71 10.20
CA GLN A 198 17.11 -21.02 9.64
C GLN A 198 15.88 -21.93 9.52
N ARG A 199 16.05 -23.22 9.16
CA ARG A 199 14.95 -24.19 9.15
C ARG A 199 14.37 -24.44 10.54
N SER A 200 15.21 -24.60 11.56
CA SER A 200 14.76 -24.69 12.96
C SER A 200 13.98 -23.44 13.36
N GLU A 201 14.51 -22.24 13.07
CA GLU A 201 13.84 -20.98 13.36
C GLU A 201 12.49 -20.82 12.62
N LEU A 202 12.40 -21.27 11.37
CA LEU A 202 11.16 -21.27 10.60
C LEU A 202 10.11 -22.19 11.22
N SER A 203 10.50 -23.38 11.68
CA SER A 203 9.60 -24.30 12.38
C SER A 203 9.09 -23.69 13.69
N PHE A 204 9.99 -23.06 14.46
CA PHE A 204 9.59 -22.33 15.66
C PHE A 204 8.63 -21.17 15.34
N SER A 205 8.91 -20.41 14.27
CA SER A 205 8.07 -19.31 13.81
C SER A 205 6.66 -19.79 13.40
N ALA A 206 6.57 -20.95 12.75
CA ALA A 206 5.31 -21.59 12.41
C ALA A 206 4.54 -22.06 13.66
N TYR A 207 5.23 -22.65 14.62
CA TYR A 207 4.66 -23.01 15.92
C TYR A 207 4.12 -21.78 16.67
N ALA A 208 4.90 -20.70 16.76
CA ALA A 208 4.49 -19.47 17.40
C ALA A 208 3.27 -18.84 16.70
N THR A 209 3.26 -18.81 15.36
CA THR A 209 2.12 -18.30 14.59
C THR A 209 0.85 -19.10 14.84
N LYS A 210 0.95 -20.44 14.90
CA LYS A 210 -0.19 -21.33 15.16
C LYS A 210 -0.73 -21.14 16.58
N THR A 211 0.15 -21.08 17.57
CA THR A 211 -0.23 -21.10 18.99
C THR A 211 -0.51 -19.72 19.59
N ALA A 212 -0.08 -18.64 18.93
CA ALA A 212 -0.29 -17.27 19.41
C ALA A 212 -1.76 -16.86 19.54
N CYS A 213 -2.66 -17.53 18.80
CA CYS A 213 -4.10 -17.26 18.85
C CYS A 213 -4.82 -18.09 19.93
N ASP A 214 -4.23 -19.18 20.42
CA ASP A 214 -4.93 -20.15 21.27
C ASP A 214 -5.32 -19.53 22.61
N VAL A 215 -4.35 -18.92 23.33
CA VAL A 215 -4.61 -18.30 24.64
C VAL A 215 -5.55 -17.11 24.54
N PRO A 216 -5.35 -16.14 23.61
CA PRO A 216 -6.33 -15.06 23.37
C PRO A 216 -7.75 -15.56 23.11
N ASN A 217 -7.91 -16.60 22.29
CA ASN A 217 -9.23 -17.16 21.98
C ASN A 217 -9.86 -17.81 23.21
N MET A 218 -9.08 -18.53 24.03
CA MET A 218 -9.58 -19.10 25.28
C MET A 218 -10.01 -18.01 26.27
N VAL A 219 -9.24 -16.91 26.38
CA VAL A 219 -9.62 -15.75 27.21
C VAL A 219 -10.93 -15.12 26.71
N ALA A 220 -11.07 -14.93 25.39
CA ALA A 220 -12.29 -14.37 24.80
C ALA A 220 -13.53 -15.26 25.06
N GLN A 221 -13.39 -16.58 24.88
CA GLN A 221 -14.48 -17.54 25.16
C GLN A 221 -14.85 -17.57 26.64
N ALA A 222 -13.86 -17.55 27.54
CA ALA A 222 -14.10 -17.47 28.98
C ALA A 222 -14.82 -16.16 29.35
N HIS A 223 -14.38 -15.04 28.79
CA HIS A 223 -14.98 -13.72 29.01
C HIS A 223 -16.43 -13.67 28.54
N GLU A 224 -16.72 -14.18 27.34
CA GLU A 224 -18.08 -14.24 26.78
C GLU A 224 -19.01 -15.06 27.68
N LYS A 225 -18.58 -16.25 28.11
CA LYS A 225 -19.37 -17.09 29.01
C LYS A 225 -19.60 -16.43 30.37
N ALA A 226 -18.56 -15.84 30.97
CA ALA A 226 -18.67 -15.14 32.26
C ALA A 226 -19.61 -13.93 32.17
N SER A 227 -19.51 -13.15 31.08
CA SER A 227 -20.39 -12.01 30.80
C SER A 227 -21.84 -12.46 30.64
N LEU A 228 -22.09 -13.54 29.90
CA LEU A 228 -23.43 -14.09 29.71
C LEU A 228 -24.07 -14.51 31.04
N ILE A 229 -23.31 -15.17 31.91
CA ILE A 229 -23.77 -15.59 33.24
C ILE A 229 -24.05 -14.36 34.12
N GLU A 230 -23.13 -13.40 34.15
CA GLU A 230 -23.29 -12.15 34.89
C GLU A 230 -24.56 -11.40 34.48
N HIS A 231 -24.75 -11.21 33.17
CA HIS A 231 -25.93 -10.54 32.62
C HIS A 231 -27.22 -11.30 32.95
N SER A 232 -27.19 -12.64 32.84
CA SER A 232 -28.35 -13.48 33.15
C SER A 232 -28.74 -13.34 34.62
N LEU A 233 -27.79 -13.44 35.56
CA LEU A 233 -28.02 -13.30 36.99
C LEU A 233 -28.56 -11.90 37.37
N LYS A 234 -28.03 -10.84 36.75
CA LYS A 234 -28.55 -9.47 36.92
C LYS A 234 -29.98 -9.35 36.39
N ALA A 235 -30.27 -9.92 35.22
CA ALA A 235 -31.60 -9.86 34.61
C ALA A 235 -32.68 -10.57 35.43
N ILE A 236 -32.33 -11.64 36.15
CA ILE A 236 -33.26 -12.36 37.05
C ILE A 236 -33.28 -11.81 38.49
N GLY A 237 -32.57 -10.70 38.78
CA GLY A 237 -32.59 -10.03 40.08
C GLY A 237 -31.69 -10.64 41.16
N HIS A 238 -30.79 -11.56 40.80
CA HIS A 238 -29.83 -12.19 41.72
C HIS A 238 -28.52 -11.38 41.79
N GLU A 239 -28.59 -10.12 42.25
CA GLU A 239 -27.43 -9.21 42.24
C GLU A 239 -26.25 -9.69 43.11
N ASP A 240 -26.52 -10.32 44.26
CA ASP A 240 -25.46 -10.83 45.13
C ASP A 240 -24.67 -11.98 44.51
N GLU A 241 -25.34 -12.83 43.73
CA GLU A 241 -24.70 -13.90 42.95
C GLU A 241 -23.98 -13.35 41.71
N ALA A 242 -24.43 -12.21 41.14
CA ALA A 242 -23.81 -11.57 39.99
C ALA A 242 -22.53 -10.77 40.31
N LYS A 243 -22.37 -10.29 41.55
CA LYS A 243 -21.18 -9.55 42.02
C LYS A 243 -19.86 -10.29 41.77
N PRO A 244 -19.69 -11.56 42.17
CA PRO A 244 -18.44 -12.26 41.90
C PRO A 244 -18.19 -12.50 40.40
N TRP A 245 -19.24 -12.77 39.61
CA TRP A 245 -19.12 -12.86 38.16
C TRP A 245 -18.68 -11.54 37.53
N THR A 246 -19.17 -10.40 38.04
CA THR A 246 -18.71 -9.07 37.62
C THR A 246 -17.21 -8.88 37.84
N ALA A 247 -16.65 -9.40 38.93
CA ALA A 247 -15.21 -9.35 39.19
C ALA A 247 -14.43 -10.23 38.21
N THR A 248 -14.88 -11.46 37.96
CA THR A 248 -14.28 -12.39 37.00
C THR A 248 -14.33 -11.84 35.56
N THR A 249 -15.46 -11.28 35.13
CA THR A 249 -15.61 -10.62 33.83
C THR A 249 -14.61 -9.47 33.70
N LYS A 250 -14.49 -8.61 34.72
CA LYS A 250 -13.51 -7.51 34.70
C LYS A 250 -12.06 -8.00 34.65
N GLU A 251 -11.73 -9.10 35.34
CA GLU A 251 -10.39 -9.68 35.29
C GLU A 251 -10.08 -10.26 33.91
N LEU A 252 -11.03 -10.97 33.29
CA LEU A 252 -10.90 -11.50 31.93
C LEU A 252 -10.89 -10.39 30.87
N GLU A 253 -11.69 -9.34 31.03
CA GLU A 253 -11.67 -8.15 30.20
C GLU A 253 -10.32 -7.43 30.33
N GLY A 254 -9.81 -7.31 31.56
CA GLY A 254 -8.47 -6.83 31.87
C GLY A 254 -7.42 -7.67 31.15
N LEU A 255 -7.45 -9.00 31.30
CA LEU A 255 -6.53 -9.91 30.62
C LEU A 255 -6.63 -9.84 29.09
N GLN A 256 -7.83 -9.63 28.52
CA GLN A 256 -8.04 -9.49 27.08
C GLN A 256 -7.49 -8.17 26.55
N LYS A 257 -7.72 -7.07 27.27
CA LYS A 257 -7.15 -5.75 26.97
C LYS A 257 -5.64 -5.74 27.17
N ASP A 258 -5.17 -6.42 28.21
CA ASP A 258 -3.80 -6.57 28.64
C ASP A 258 -3.15 -7.84 28.10
N ILE A 259 -3.67 -8.45 27.02
CA ILE A 259 -2.87 -9.37 26.20
C ILE A 259 -1.63 -8.57 25.84
N SER A 260 -0.56 -8.85 26.57
CA SER A 260 0.32 -7.78 27.00
C SER A 260 1.01 -7.18 25.79
N SER A 261 1.38 -5.91 25.88
CA SER A 261 2.27 -5.34 24.85
C SER A 261 3.49 -6.24 24.63
N ASP A 262 3.89 -6.98 25.67
CA ASP A 262 5.00 -7.92 25.67
C ASP A 262 4.65 -9.24 24.97
N PHE A 263 3.45 -9.80 25.14
CA PHE A 263 3.00 -10.95 24.35
C PHE A 263 2.97 -10.62 22.85
N LYS A 264 2.39 -9.46 22.48
CA LYS A 264 2.36 -9.03 21.07
C LYS A 264 3.77 -8.86 20.50
N LYS A 265 4.68 -8.19 21.23
CA LYS A 265 6.08 -8.06 20.83
C LYS A 265 6.78 -9.41 20.71
N ALA A 266 6.57 -10.32 21.67
CA ALA A 266 7.17 -11.65 21.67
C ALA A 266 6.67 -12.49 20.47
N VAL A 267 5.37 -12.43 20.16
CA VAL A 267 4.77 -13.06 18.98
C VAL A 267 5.34 -12.45 17.69
N ASP A 268 5.43 -11.13 17.61
CA ASP A 268 5.97 -10.44 16.43
C ASP A 268 7.44 -10.81 16.17
N GLN A 269 8.24 -10.96 17.24
CA GLN A 269 9.61 -11.46 17.15
C GLN A 269 9.65 -12.94 16.75
N ALA A 270 8.86 -13.79 17.40
CA ALA A 270 8.87 -15.23 17.17
C ALA A 270 8.41 -15.63 15.76
N LYS A 271 7.42 -14.92 15.18
CA LYS A 271 6.95 -15.20 13.81
C LYS A 271 7.76 -14.53 12.70
N LEU A 272 8.70 -13.64 13.06
CA LEU A 272 9.36 -12.74 12.13
C LEU A 272 9.99 -13.48 10.94
N THR A 273 10.66 -14.60 11.21
CA THR A 273 11.37 -15.35 10.17
C THR A 273 10.43 -16.02 9.18
N LEU A 274 9.27 -16.51 9.62
CA LEU A 274 8.22 -17.00 8.71
C LEU A 274 7.64 -15.87 7.86
N LEU A 275 7.35 -14.71 8.46
CA LEU A 275 6.79 -13.57 7.74
C LEU A 275 7.75 -13.02 6.67
N VAL A 276 9.04 -12.89 7.03
CA VAL A 276 10.08 -12.46 6.09
C VAL A 276 10.25 -13.49 4.96
N ASP A 277 10.22 -14.78 5.26
CA ASP A 277 10.27 -15.84 4.24
C ASP A 277 9.06 -15.80 3.30
N GLU A 278 7.84 -15.57 3.80
CA GLU A 278 6.64 -15.37 2.96
C GLU A 278 6.84 -14.17 2.00
N TYR A 279 7.33 -13.04 2.51
CA TYR A 279 7.62 -11.88 1.69
C TYR A 279 8.73 -12.12 0.68
N GLN A 280 9.79 -12.85 1.05
CA GLN A 280 10.86 -13.22 0.14
C GLN A 280 10.38 -14.16 -0.96
N LYS A 281 9.51 -15.12 -0.65
CA LYS A 281 8.89 -16.01 -1.65
C LYS A 281 8.03 -15.23 -2.63
N VAL A 282 7.16 -14.35 -2.14
CA VAL A 282 6.30 -13.52 -3.00
C VAL A 282 7.12 -12.57 -3.87
N SER A 283 8.07 -11.87 -3.28
CA SER A 283 8.91 -10.89 -3.98
C SER A 283 9.95 -11.53 -4.90
N GLY A 284 10.42 -12.74 -4.58
CA GLY A 284 11.39 -13.51 -5.34
C GLY A 284 10.79 -14.24 -6.55
N ASP A 285 9.51 -14.58 -6.51
CA ASP A 285 8.82 -15.32 -7.57
C ASP A 285 8.74 -14.53 -8.89
N TRP A 286 9.23 -15.15 -9.96
CA TRP A 286 9.25 -14.57 -11.30
C TRP A 286 7.84 -14.30 -11.84
N LYS A 287 6.84 -15.11 -11.45
CA LYS A 287 5.44 -14.89 -11.87
C LYS A 287 4.89 -13.61 -11.25
N ASN A 288 5.12 -13.40 -9.96
CA ASN A 288 4.72 -12.17 -9.27
C ASN A 288 5.43 -10.94 -9.84
N LYS A 289 6.73 -11.04 -10.14
CA LYS A 289 7.46 -9.97 -10.84
C LYS A 289 6.89 -9.66 -12.21
N GLY A 290 6.56 -10.68 -13.00
CA GLY A 290 5.91 -10.53 -14.30
C GLY A 290 4.53 -9.87 -14.19
N MET A 291 3.71 -10.31 -13.23
CA MET A 291 2.41 -9.70 -12.96
C MET A 291 2.55 -8.24 -12.51
N ALA A 292 3.51 -7.93 -11.63
CA ALA A 292 3.79 -6.57 -11.21
C ALA A 292 4.26 -5.69 -12.37
N PHE A 293 5.12 -6.21 -13.24
CA PHE A 293 5.59 -5.54 -14.44
C PHE A 293 4.42 -5.16 -15.36
N ILE A 294 3.58 -6.13 -15.71
CA ILE A 294 2.43 -5.90 -16.60
C ILE A 294 1.37 -5.00 -15.95
N GLY A 295 1.00 -5.28 -14.70
CA GLY A 295 -0.05 -4.55 -13.99
C GLY A 295 0.31 -3.09 -13.73
N GLN A 296 1.50 -2.82 -13.19
CA GLN A 296 1.97 -1.45 -12.97
C GLN A 296 2.30 -0.74 -14.29
N GLY A 297 2.82 -1.47 -15.29
CA GLY A 297 3.03 -0.94 -16.63
C GLY A 297 1.73 -0.49 -17.27
N ALA A 298 0.71 -1.35 -17.31
CA ALA A 298 -0.60 -0.98 -17.84
C ALA A 298 -1.16 0.23 -17.09
N ARG A 299 -1.17 0.19 -15.76
CA ARG A 299 -1.64 1.31 -14.92
C ARG A 299 -0.99 2.64 -15.32
N GLN A 300 0.34 2.68 -15.41
CA GLN A 300 1.07 3.91 -15.69
C GLN A 300 0.99 4.32 -17.16
N GLY A 301 0.92 3.36 -18.09
CA GLY A 301 0.72 3.62 -19.52
C GLY A 301 -0.64 4.26 -19.79
N TRP A 302 -1.72 3.71 -19.21
CA TRP A 302 -3.07 4.27 -19.30
C TRP A 302 -3.16 5.65 -18.63
N LEU A 303 -2.56 5.82 -17.45
CA LEU A 303 -2.50 7.13 -16.78
C LEU A 303 -1.76 8.19 -17.63
N SER A 304 -0.61 7.82 -18.19
CA SER A 304 0.21 8.72 -19.01
C SER A 304 -0.49 9.07 -20.32
N GLY A 305 -1.14 8.09 -20.97
CA GLY A 305 -1.94 8.30 -22.17
C GLY A 305 -3.16 9.17 -21.93
N PHE A 306 -3.88 8.97 -20.83
CA PHE A 306 -5.02 9.79 -20.46
C PHE A 306 -4.59 11.23 -20.17
N ALA A 307 -3.62 11.43 -19.28
CA ALA A 307 -3.19 12.77 -18.89
C ALA A 307 -2.68 13.58 -20.09
N LEU A 308 -1.83 13.00 -20.94
CA LEU A 308 -1.26 13.73 -22.09
C LEU A 308 -2.21 13.79 -23.29
N GLY A 309 -3.05 12.77 -23.49
CA GLY A 309 -4.11 12.78 -24.50
C GLY A 309 -5.14 13.89 -24.26
N THR A 310 -5.62 14.04 -23.02
CA THR A 310 -6.58 15.10 -22.66
C THR A 310 -5.97 16.50 -22.85
N VAL A 311 -4.70 16.68 -22.49
CA VAL A 311 -3.98 17.95 -22.66
C VAL A 311 -3.87 18.35 -24.12
N ARG A 312 -3.58 17.39 -25.01
CA ARG A 312 -3.47 17.65 -26.44
C ARG A 312 -4.83 17.96 -27.06
N ALA A 313 -5.88 17.24 -26.69
CA ALA A 313 -7.25 17.57 -27.11
C ALA A 313 -7.62 19.01 -26.73
N PHE A 314 -7.23 19.48 -25.54
CA PHE A 314 -7.54 20.83 -25.07
C PHE A 314 -6.66 21.93 -25.70
N THR A 315 -5.35 21.70 -25.79
CA THR A 315 -4.37 22.70 -26.29
C THR A 315 -4.41 22.91 -27.79
N LEU A 316 -4.66 21.86 -28.57
CA LEU A 316 -4.79 21.95 -30.02
C LEU A 316 -6.14 22.53 -30.47
N ALA A 317 -7.18 22.45 -29.63
CA ALA A 317 -8.53 22.90 -30.00
C ALA A 317 -8.89 24.32 -29.52
N GLY A 318 -8.20 24.90 -28.52
CA GLY A 318 -8.77 26.05 -27.78
C GLY A 318 -7.92 27.30 -27.56
N LEU A 319 -6.59 27.29 -27.76
CA LEU A 319 -5.73 28.35 -27.20
C LEU A 319 -4.61 28.86 -28.13
N GLU A 320 -4.71 28.69 -29.44
CA GLU A 320 -3.61 28.93 -30.40
C GLU A 320 -3.01 30.35 -30.39
N GLY A 321 -3.73 31.37 -29.89
CA GLY A 321 -3.34 32.78 -29.94
C GLY A 321 -2.58 33.38 -28.75
N ASN A 322 -2.47 32.71 -27.59
CA ASN A 322 -1.80 33.29 -26.39
C ASN A 322 -0.89 32.27 -25.68
N LYS A 323 0.43 32.47 -25.78
CA LYS A 323 1.44 31.54 -25.24
C LYS A 323 1.35 31.35 -23.73
N ALA A 324 1.02 32.39 -22.96
CA ALA A 324 0.88 32.28 -21.50
C ALA A 324 -0.41 31.54 -21.13
N ALA A 325 -1.52 31.84 -21.82
CA ALA A 325 -2.78 31.13 -21.63
C ALA A 325 -2.68 29.65 -22.03
N GLN A 326 -1.89 29.31 -23.06
CA GLN A 326 -1.58 27.93 -23.43
C GLN A 326 -0.83 27.18 -22.33
N VAL A 327 0.18 27.79 -21.69
CA VAL A 327 0.94 27.14 -20.60
C VAL A 327 0.00 26.84 -19.43
N PHE A 328 -0.81 27.84 -19.04
CA PHE A 328 -1.74 27.71 -17.92
C PHE A 328 -2.84 26.69 -18.22
N GLY A 329 -3.52 26.81 -19.36
CA GLY A 329 -4.59 25.89 -19.77
C GLY A 329 -4.10 24.44 -19.98
N ALA A 330 -2.89 24.27 -20.51
CA ALA A 330 -2.26 22.96 -20.62
C ALA A 330 -1.95 22.37 -19.23
N GLY A 331 -1.32 23.15 -18.34
CA GLY A 331 -0.98 22.69 -16.99
C GLY A 331 -2.21 22.33 -16.16
N ALA A 332 -3.25 23.18 -16.21
CA ALA A 332 -4.53 22.92 -15.55
C ALA A 332 -5.20 21.63 -16.06
N THR A 333 -5.31 21.48 -17.37
CA THR A 333 -5.89 20.28 -17.98
C THR A 333 -5.08 19.03 -17.63
N THR A 334 -3.74 19.12 -17.67
CA THR A 334 -2.86 17.99 -17.32
C THR A 334 -3.05 17.61 -15.87
N GLY A 335 -3.12 18.58 -14.95
CA GLY A 335 -3.26 18.35 -13.52
C GLY A 335 -4.58 17.68 -13.16
N ILE A 336 -5.68 18.17 -13.74
CA ILE A 336 -7.01 17.58 -13.57
C ILE A 336 -7.04 16.16 -14.15
N ALA A 337 -6.57 15.97 -15.37
CA ALA A 337 -6.56 14.66 -16.01
C ALA A 337 -5.67 13.65 -15.26
N HIS A 338 -4.52 14.10 -14.75
CA HIS A 338 -3.65 13.27 -13.93
C HIS A 338 -4.29 12.90 -12.59
N GLU A 339 -5.02 13.80 -11.93
CA GLU A 339 -5.74 13.50 -10.68
C GLU A 339 -6.89 12.52 -10.92
N ILE A 340 -7.74 12.77 -11.91
CA ILE A 340 -8.82 11.86 -12.32
C ILE A 340 -8.25 10.48 -12.67
N GLY A 341 -7.18 10.45 -13.47
CA GLY A 341 -6.51 9.22 -13.83
C GLY A 341 -5.93 8.50 -12.61
N THR A 342 -5.37 9.22 -11.64
CA THR A 342 -4.77 8.63 -10.43
C THR A 342 -5.82 8.03 -9.50
N GLN A 343 -6.97 8.70 -9.31
CA GLN A 343 -7.99 8.25 -8.35
C GLN A 343 -9.01 7.28 -8.95
N LEU A 344 -9.24 7.30 -10.27
CA LEU A 344 -10.22 6.43 -10.94
C LEU A 344 -9.54 5.42 -11.88
N LEU A 345 -8.84 5.89 -12.91
CA LEU A 345 -8.35 5.01 -13.99
C LEU A 345 -7.30 4.02 -13.50
N ALA A 346 -6.30 4.49 -12.77
CA ALA A 346 -5.19 3.66 -12.29
C ALA A 346 -5.67 2.52 -11.37
N PRO A 347 -6.51 2.77 -10.35
CA PRO A 347 -7.09 1.72 -9.53
C PRO A 347 -7.94 0.72 -10.34
N VAL A 348 -8.77 1.19 -11.27
CA VAL A 348 -9.59 0.33 -12.13
C VAL A 348 -8.72 -0.59 -12.99
N VAL A 349 -7.65 -0.05 -13.59
CA VAL A 349 -6.70 -0.84 -14.38
C VAL A 349 -6.04 -1.92 -13.52
N LEU A 350 -5.64 -1.61 -12.28
CA LEU A 350 -5.07 -2.60 -11.37
C LEU A 350 -6.06 -3.66 -10.91
N GLU A 351 -7.35 -3.33 -10.74
CA GLU A 351 -8.39 -4.30 -10.40
C GLU A 351 -8.66 -5.29 -11.56
N ILE A 352 -8.53 -4.82 -12.80
CA ILE A 352 -8.72 -5.63 -14.02
C ILE A 352 -7.47 -6.47 -14.32
N MET A 353 -6.29 -5.83 -14.33
CA MET A 353 -5.03 -6.44 -14.77
C MET A 353 -4.32 -7.22 -13.65
N GLY A 354 -4.65 -6.94 -12.39
CA GLY A 354 -3.87 -7.41 -11.24
C GLY A 354 -2.51 -6.72 -11.16
N GLY A 355 -1.53 -7.38 -10.53
CA GLY A 355 -0.16 -6.86 -10.48
C GLY A 355 0.06 -5.67 -9.53
N ALA A 356 -0.89 -5.41 -8.64
CA ALA A 356 -0.75 -4.38 -7.63
C ALA A 356 0.36 -4.75 -6.64
N THR A 357 1.38 -3.90 -6.48
CA THR A 357 2.38 -4.01 -5.43
C THR A 357 2.04 -3.09 -4.27
N ARG A 358 2.50 -3.43 -3.07
CA ARG A 358 2.40 -2.57 -1.88
C ARG A 358 3.75 -2.53 -1.15
N PRO A 359 4.11 -1.40 -0.54
CA PRO A 359 5.23 -1.37 0.39
C PRO A 359 4.94 -2.26 1.61
N ILE A 360 5.99 -2.90 2.13
CA ILE A 360 5.92 -3.63 3.40
C ILE A 360 6.02 -2.61 4.54
N ASN A 361 5.19 -2.78 5.58
CA ASN A 361 5.31 -1.93 6.75
C ASN A 361 6.62 -2.29 7.46
N THR A 362 7.47 -1.30 7.71
CA THR A 362 8.79 -1.52 8.27
C THR A 362 8.72 -2.17 9.66
N ALA A 363 7.66 -1.91 10.43
CA ALA A 363 7.46 -2.56 11.73
C ALA A 363 7.14 -4.06 11.64
N GLU A 364 6.65 -4.55 10.50
CA GLU A 364 6.36 -5.98 10.27
C GLU A 364 7.65 -6.79 10.12
N VAL A 365 8.68 -6.23 9.49
CA VAL A 365 9.97 -6.91 9.21
C VAL A 365 11.10 -6.50 10.17
N LEU A 366 10.90 -5.41 10.92
CA LEU A 366 11.79 -4.93 11.97
C LEU A 366 10.95 -4.59 13.20
N PRO A 367 10.45 -5.59 13.95
CA PRO A 367 9.69 -5.40 15.18
C PRO A 367 10.51 -4.71 16.28
N ALA A 368 9.85 -4.26 17.34
CA ALA A 368 10.53 -3.65 18.49
C ALA A 368 11.51 -4.65 19.11
N PRO A 369 12.71 -4.23 19.56
CA PRO A 369 13.72 -5.15 20.05
C PRO A 369 13.19 -6.02 21.19
N ASN A 370 13.65 -7.27 21.22
CA ASN A 370 13.25 -8.23 22.25
C ASN A 370 13.60 -7.69 23.66
N LYS A 371 12.78 -8.00 24.66
CA LYS A 371 13.07 -7.65 26.06
C LYS A 371 14.27 -8.43 26.60
N PHE A 372 14.49 -9.64 26.09
CA PHE A 372 15.55 -10.53 26.53
C PHE A 372 16.70 -10.59 25.52
N VAL A 373 17.89 -10.84 26.04
CA VAL A 373 19.12 -11.13 25.28
C VAL A 373 19.66 -12.48 25.74
N SER A 374 20.25 -13.24 24.81
CA SER A 374 20.96 -14.49 25.11
C SER A 374 22.46 -14.26 24.95
N GLU A 375 23.23 -14.63 25.97
CA GLU A 375 24.68 -14.51 26.01
C GLU A 375 25.30 -15.81 26.54
N ASN A 376 26.13 -16.45 25.72
CA ASN A 376 26.62 -17.80 25.89
C ASN A 376 25.49 -18.78 26.26
N GLY A 377 24.35 -18.70 25.57
CA GLY A 377 23.17 -19.54 25.78
C GLY A 377 22.40 -19.31 27.07
N VAL A 378 22.78 -18.32 27.89
CA VAL A 378 22.00 -17.88 29.05
C VAL A 378 21.13 -16.70 28.65
N VAL A 379 19.82 -16.84 28.84
CA VAL A 379 18.85 -15.77 28.56
C VAL A 379 18.68 -14.89 29.80
N ARG A 380 18.79 -13.57 29.62
CA ARG A 380 18.56 -12.56 30.65
C ARG A 380 17.80 -11.38 30.10
N GLU A 381 17.15 -10.61 30.98
CA GLU A 381 16.53 -9.34 30.60
C GLU A 381 17.62 -8.32 30.22
N ARG A 382 17.35 -7.52 29.19
CA ARG A 382 18.22 -6.39 28.81
C ARG A 382 18.07 -5.27 29.84
N ASN A 383 19.18 -4.64 30.22
CA ASN A 383 19.12 -3.43 31.03
C ASN A 383 18.65 -2.22 30.19
N GLU A 384 18.40 -1.07 30.83
CA GLU A 384 17.88 0.12 30.15
C GLU A 384 18.79 0.63 29.02
N ASP A 385 20.10 0.59 29.21
CA ASP A 385 21.06 1.08 28.22
C ASP A 385 21.16 0.14 27.01
N GLU A 386 21.14 -1.18 27.25
CA GLU A 386 21.06 -2.20 26.22
C GLU A 386 19.75 -2.09 25.42
N MET A 387 18.63 -1.84 26.10
CA MET A 387 17.34 -1.62 25.44
C MET A 387 17.35 -0.35 24.60
N LYS A 388 17.91 0.76 25.09
CA LYS A 388 18.06 2.00 24.30
C LYS A 388 18.95 1.80 23.09
N ALA A 389 20.07 1.09 23.24
CA ALA A 389 20.98 0.78 22.14
C ALA A 389 20.29 -0.08 21.07
N ALA A 390 19.58 -1.14 21.48
CA ALA A 390 18.83 -1.99 20.57
C ALA A 390 17.67 -1.24 19.89
N GLN A 391 16.99 -0.34 20.60
CA GLN A 391 15.94 0.52 20.01
C GLN A 391 16.51 1.45 18.94
N LYS A 392 17.69 2.03 19.21
CA LYS A 392 18.39 2.88 18.23
C LYS A 392 18.80 2.09 17.00
N GLU A 393 19.41 0.92 17.19
CA GLU A 393 19.79 0.04 16.07
C GLU A 393 18.58 -0.34 15.21
N VAL A 394 17.47 -0.76 15.84
CA VAL A 394 16.23 -1.04 15.10
C VAL A 394 15.75 0.21 14.38
N ALA A 395 15.75 1.39 15.01
CA ALA A 395 15.32 2.64 14.36
C ALA A 395 16.18 2.99 13.13
N ASP A 396 17.50 2.80 13.21
CA ASP A 396 18.42 3.01 12.10
C ASP A 396 18.13 2.02 10.95
N LEU A 397 17.95 0.73 11.26
CA LEU A 397 17.53 -0.28 10.27
C LEU A 397 16.17 0.06 9.66
N ARG A 398 15.23 0.60 10.44
CA ARG A 398 13.92 1.03 9.93
C ARG A 398 14.08 2.18 8.94
N LYS A 399 14.96 3.15 9.23
CA LYS A 399 15.28 4.25 8.31
C LYS A 399 15.86 3.71 7.00
N GLU A 400 16.78 2.75 7.07
CA GLU A 400 17.32 2.10 5.86
C GLU A 400 16.26 1.32 5.07
N HIS A 401 15.33 0.66 5.76
CA HIS A 401 14.23 -0.05 5.11
C HIS A 401 13.29 0.92 4.39
N GLU A 402 12.96 2.06 5.01
CA GLU A 402 12.21 3.14 4.35
C GLU A 402 12.93 3.66 3.10
N GLN A 403 14.26 3.88 3.18
CA GLN A 403 15.05 4.28 2.01
C GLN A 403 14.97 3.25 0.88
N SER A 404 15.07 1.95 1.21
CA SER A 404 14.91 0.87 0.23
C SER A 404 13.50 0.84 -0.39
N LYS A 405 12.46 1.23 0.34
CA LYS A 405 11.10 1.37 -0.20
C LYS A 405 11.01 2.58 -1.14
N ASN A 406 11.66 3.67 -0.78
CA ASN A 406 11.62 4.90 -1.55
C ASN A 406 12.47 4.85 -2.83
N ALA A 407 13.47 3.96 -2.94
CA ALA A 407 14.37 3.86 -4.10
C ALA A 407 13.69 3.65 -5.46
N ASN A 408 12.47 3.11 -5.50
CA ASN A 408 11.69 2.95 -6.73
C ASN A 408 10.43 3.83 -6.75
N LYS A 409 10.29 4.74 -5.78
CA LYS A 409 9.16 5.65 -5.69
C LYS A 409 9.41 6.85 -6.60
N THR A 410 8.42 7.20 -7.40
CA THR A 410 8.35 8.50 -8.08
C THR A 410 8.44 9.64 -7.06
N GLY A 411 9.26 10.66 -7.30
CA GLY A 411 9.59 11.68 -6.30
C GLY A 411 10.94 11.47 -5.60
N SER A 412 11.63 10.34 -5.85
CA SER A 412 12.99 10.08 -5.35
C SER A 412 13.99 10.09 -6.50
N LEU A 413 15.21 10.60 -6.29
CA LEU A 413 16.21 10.69 -7.36
C LEU A 413 16.43 9.35 -8.11
N PRO A 414 16.60 8.18 -7.45
CA PRO A 414 16.80 6.92 -8.16
C PRO A 414 15.55 6.45 -8.92
N GLY A 415 14.36 6.63 -8.35
CA GLY A 415 13.10 6.28 -9.01
C GLY A 415 12.83 7.17 -10.22
N GLU A 416 13.18 8.45 -10.10
CA GLU A 416 13.03 9.44 -11.16
C GLU A 416 14.05 9.30 -12.28
N ALA A 417 15.31 9.01 -11.97
CA ALA A 417 16.33 8.76 -13.00
C ALA A 417 15.92 7.62 -13.95
N LYS A 418 15.30 6.56 -13.43
CA LYS A 418 14.72 5.48 -14.25
C LYS A 418 13.64 6.01 -15.18
N ALA A 419 12.70 6.77 -14.64
CA ALA A 419 11.62 7.34 -15.42
C ALA A 419 12.09 8.33 -16.48
N TRP A 420 13.03 9.21 -16.14
CA TRP A 420 13.67 10.14 -17.07
C TRP A 420 14.30 9.39 -18.23
N SER A 421 14.98 8.27 -17.98
CA SER A 421 15.59 7.47 -19.05
C SER A 421 14.55 6.95 -20.06
N PHE A 422 13.39 6.46 -19.57
CA PHE A 422 12.32 5.97 -20.44
C PHE A 422 11.62 7.11 -21.18
N PHE A 423 11.25 8.18 -20.47
CA PHE A 423 10.54 9.31 -21.07
C PHE A 423 11.44 10.08 -22.04
N SER A 424 12.69 10.36 -21.67
CA SER A 424 13.66 11.01 -22.55
C SER A 424 13.98 10.16 -23.77
N GLY A 425 14.21 8.85 -23.59
CA GLY A 425 14.53 7.94 -24.69
C GLY A 425 13.38 7.81 -25.68
N ILE A 426 12.16 7.53 -25.20
CA ILE A 426 11.00 7.27 -26.05
C ILE A 426 10.46 8.55 -26.68
N GLN A 427 10.36 9.65 -25.92
CA GLN A 427 9.89 10.93 -26.49
C GLN A 427 10.94 11.53 -27.42
N GLY A 428 12.23 11.43 -27.08
CA GLY A 428 13.32 11.86 -27.94
C GLY A 428 13.38 11.07 -29.26
N ALA A 429 13.24 9.74 -29.21
CA ALA A 429 13.17 8.92 -30.41
C ALA A 429 11.93 9.24 -31.27
N SER A 430 10.75 9.38 -30.64
CA SER A 430 9.52 9.75 -31.34
C SER A 430 9.65 11.12 -32.02
N ALA A 431 10.21 12.11 -31.33
CA ALA A 431 10.45 13.44 -31.88
C ALA A 431 11.49 13.41 -33.02
N ALA A 432 12.57 12.63 -32.90
CA ALA A 432 13.56 12.48 -33.96
C ALA A 432 12.95 11.89 -35.24
N ILE A 433 12.13 10.83 -35.10
CA ILE A 433 11.44 10.18 -36.22
C ILE A 433 10.43 11.12 -36.88
N THR A 434 9.67 11.87 -36.08
CA THR A 434 8.58 12.73 -36.58
C THR A 434 9.05 14.11 -37.04
N SER A 435 10.25 14.55 -36.67
CA SER A 435 10.78 15.91 -36.95
C SER A 435 10.90 16.28 -38.44
N ASN A 436 10.93 15.29 -39.33
CA ASN A 436 11.02 15.45 -40.78
C ASN A 436 9.74 14.98 -41.51
N MET A 437 8.69 14.62 -40.77
CA MET A 437 7.41 14.21 -41.33
C MET A 437 6.44 15.39 -41.33
N ASP A 438 5.75 15.61 -42.45
CA ASP A 438 4.69 16.61 -42.53
C ASP A 438 3.38 16.03 -41.95
N LEU A 439 3.35 15.94 -40.62
CA LEU A 439 2.22 15.40 -39.89
C LEU A 439 1.20 16.50 -39.60
N THR A 440 -0.08 16.17 -39.80
CA THR A 440 -1.15 17.00 -39.25
C THR A 440 -1.03 17.08 -37.73
N SER A 441 -1.55 18.16 -37.12
CA SER A 441 -1.58 18.34 -35.67
C SER A 441 -2.17 17.13 -34.93
N THR A 442 -3.18 16.49 -35.51
CA THR A 442 -3.81 15.26 -35.00
C THR A 442 -2.88 14.05 -35.04
N GLN A 443 -2.12 13.86 -36.11
CA GLN A 443 -1.17 12.75 -36.23
C GLN A 443 0.03 12.91 -35.29
N GLN A 444 0.52 14.16 -35.15
CA GLN A 444 1.58 14.47 -34.20
C GLN A 444 1.12 14.26 -32.75
N ALA A 445 -0.13 14.64 -32.43
CA ALA A 445 -0.74 14.36 -31.13
C ALA A 445 -0.88 12.86 -30.85
N GLY A 446 -1.28 12.07 -31.85
CA GLY A 446 -1.37 10.61 -31.75
C GLY A 446 -0.02 9.96 -31.47
N ALA A 447 1.03 10.37 -32.19
CA ALA A 447 2.39 9.84 -32.01
C ALA A 447 2.95 10.15 -30.61
N ILE A 448 2.77 11.38 -30.11
CA ILE A 448 3.21 11.78 -28.77
C ILE A 448 2.42 11.05 -27.68
N THR A 449 1.10 10.89 -27.85
CA THR A 449 0.25 10.15 -26.89
C THR A 449 0.67 8.69 -26.82
N LEU A 450 0.90 8.04 -27.97
CA LEU A 450 1.40 6.67 -28.03
C LEU A 450 2.79 6.55 -27.39
N GLY A 451 3.72 7.45 -27.70
CA GLY A 451 5.04 7.49 -27.06
C GLY A 451 4.95 7.64 -25.54
N SER A 452 3.96 8.39 -25.06
CA SER A 452 3.72 8.59 -23.62
C SER A 452 3.09 7.37 -22.95
N ILE A 453 2.20 6.64 -23.64
CA ILE A 453 1.67 5.35 -23.17
C ILE A 453 2.82 4.35 -23.05
N ILE A 454 3.69 4.27 -24.05
CA ILE A 454 4.82 3.33 -24.04
C ILE A 454 5.83 3.71 -22.95
N ALA A 455 6.19 4.99 -22.83
CA ALA A 455 7.10 5.45 -21.78
C ALA A 455 6.52 5.25 -20.38
N GLY A 456 5.24 5.57 -20.21
CA GLY A 456 4.48 5.31 -18.99
C GLY A 456 4.47 3.82 -18.66
N PHE A 457 4.23 2.95 -19.65
CA PHE A 457 4.24 1.51 -19.47
C PHE A 457 5.58 1.01 -18.95
N PHE A 458 6.69 1.31 -19.64
CA PHE A 458 7.99 0.81 -19.20
C PHE A 458 8.45 1.42 -17.86
N MET A 459 8.11 2.68 -17.58
CA MET A 459 8.34 3.28 -16.27
C MET A 459 7.58 2.52 -15.18
N GLY A 460 6.25 2.40 -15.30
CA GLY A 460 5.44 1.72 -14.28
C GLY A 460 5.83 0.25 -14.12
N ALA A 461 6.14 -0.41 -15.23
CA ALA A 461 6.55 -1.81 -15.24
C ALA A 461 7.87 -2.04 -14.52
N THR A 462 8.88 -1.20 -14.78
CA THR A 462 10.17 -1.26 -14.08
C THR A 462 10.04 -0.88 -12.62
N HIS A 463 9.27 0.15 -12.26
CA HIS A 463 8.99 0.49 -10.86
C HIS A 463 8.31 -0.65 -10.10
N GLY A 464 7.34 -1.32 -10.73
CA GLY A 464 6.65 -2.49 -10.16
C GLY A 464 7.57 -3.68 -9.92
N ALA A 465 8.33 -4.08 -10.95
CA ALA A 465 9.24 -5.22 -10.86
C ALA A 465 10.45 -4.93 -9.95
N ASP A 466 11.07 -3.75 -10.07
CA ASP A 466 12.20 -3.35 -9.23
C ASP A 466 11.77 -3.10 -7.80
N GLY A 467 10.53 -2.66 -7.56
CA GLY A 467 9.94 -2.58 -6.24
C GLY A 467 9.98 -3.93 -5.52
N LEU A 468 9.63 -5.02 -6.20
CA LEU A 468 9.74 -6.38 -5.67
C LEU A 468 11.19 -6.88 -5.57
N ASN A 469 12.11 -6.38 -6.38
CA ASN A 469 13.55 -6.70 -6.22
C ASN A 469 14.23 -5.90 -5.11
N ALA A 470 13.64 -4.78 -4.67
CA ALA A 470 14.21 -3.92 -3.65
C ALA A 470 14.24 -4.62 -2.31
N LYS A 471 15.45 -4.71 -1.75
CA LYS A 471 15.73 -5.37 -0.48
C LYS A 471 16.91 -4.70 0.20
N MET A 472 16.88 -4.66 1.52
CA MET A 472 18.06 -4.40 2.34
C MET A 472 18.51 -5.70 3.02
N LYS A 473 19.65 -5.69 3.70
CA LYS A 473 20.03 -6.75 4.63
C LYS A 473 19.88 -6.24 6.05
N ASP A 474 19.38 -7.08 6.95
CA ASP A 474 19.44 -6.80 8.39
C ASP A 474 20.84 -7.05 8.96
N GLN A 475 21.00 -6.81 10.26
CA GLN A 475 22.24 -7.03 11.02
C GLN A 475 22.76 -8.48 10.97
N TYR A 476 21.91 -9.45 10.62
CA TYR A 476 22.26 -10.87 10.49
C TYR A 476 22.46 -11.30 9.03
N GLY A 477 22.45 -10.35 8.09
CA GLY A 477 22.62 -10.61 6.67
C GLY A 477 21.37 -11.13 5.94
N ARG A 478 20.23 -11.24 6.63
CA ARG A 478 18.96 -11.69 6.03
C ARG A 478 18.39 -10.59 5.15
N ALA A 479 17.95 -10.95 3.95
CA ALA A 479 17.33 -10.01 3.03
C ALA A 479 15.94 -9.58 3.54
N LEU A 480 15.66 -8.29 3.64
CA LEU A 480 14.36 -7.74 3.96
C LEU A 480 13.75 -7.10 2.71
N PRO A 481 12.73 -7.71 2.09
CA PRO A 481 12.05 -7.13 0.93
C PRO A 481 11.34 -5.83 1.29
N ALA A 482 11.41 -4.84 0.41
CA ALA A 482 10.79 -3.53 0.58
C ALA A 482 9.32 -3.53 0.14
N HIS A 483 8.96 -4.35 -0.85
CA HIS A 483 7.60 -4.47 -1.38
C HIS A 483 7.16 -5.93 -1.49
N THR A 484 5.84 -6.10 -1.52
CA THR A 484 5.18 -7.38 -1.79
C THR A 484 3.98 -7.16 -2.72
N MET A 485 3.38 -8.24 -3.18
CA MET A 485 2.12 -8.17 -3.93
C MET A 485 0.97 -7.80 -3.00
N LYS A 486 0.04 -6.95 -3.46
CA LYS A 486 -1.24 -6.74 -2.79
C LYS A 486 -2.01 -8.06 -2.88
N LYS A 487 -2.52 -8.55 -1.75
CA LYS A 487 -3.33 -9.77 -1.72
C LYS A 487 -4.57 -9.56 -2.61
N PRO A 488 -4.94 -10.53 -3.47
CA PRO A 488 -6.19 -10.47 -4.20
C PRO A 488 -7.35 -10.37 -3.22
N SER A 489 -8.38 -9.61 -3.58
CA SER A 489 -9.64 -9.63 -2.83
C SER A 489 -10.52 -10.75 -3.36
N ASP A 490 -11.11 -11.52 -2.45
CA ASP A 490 -12.04 -12.62 -2.76
C ASP A 490 -13.40 -12.12 -3.27
N ALA A 491 -13.67 -10.81 -3.17
CA ALA A 491 -14.89 -10.22 -3.69
C ALA A 491 -14.96 -10.29 -5.23
N PRO A 492 -16.16 -10.45 -5.82
CA PRO A 492 -16.35 -10.42 -7.27
C PRO A 492 -15.83 -9.11 -7.88
N LEU A 493 -15.18 -9.18 -9.05
CA LEU A 493 -14.60 -8.01 -9.74
C LEU A 493 -15.56 -6.83 -9.86
N LYS A 494 -16.86 -7.09 -10.13
CA LYS A 494 -17.87 -6.03 -10.23
C LYS A 494 -18.02 -5.24 -8.93
N ALA A 495 -18.01 -5.92 -7.78
CA ALA A 495 -18.08 -5.26 -6.47
C ALA A 495 -16.80 -4.44 -6.23
N ARG A 496 -15.63 -5.05 -6.47
CA ARG A 496 -14.33 -4.36 -6.32
C ARG A 496 -14.22 -3.11 -7.20
N LEU A 497 -14.66 -3.18 -8.45
CA LEU A 497 -14.67 -2.04 -9.38
C LEU A 497 -15.63 -0.95 -8.91
N LYS A 498 -16.83 -1.32 -8.45
CA LYS A 498 -17.79 -0.35 -7.89
C LYS A 498 -17.18 0.36 -6.68
N ASP A 499 -16.64 -0.39 -5.72
CA ASP A 499 -16.03 0.19 -4.52
C ASP A 499 -14.84 1.09 -4.87
N THR A 500 -14.03 0.68 -5.85
CA THR A 500 -12.90 1.45 -6.35
C THR A 500 -13.34 2.76 -7.00
N ILE A 501 -14.39 2.73 -7.81
CA ILE A 501 -14.96 3.91 -8.46
C ILE A 501 -15.59 4.84 -7.43
N ASP A 502 -16.41 4.31 -6.51
CA ASP A 502 -17.07 5.08 -5.47
C ASP A 502 -16.04 5.77 -4.54
N ALA A 503 -14.99 5.03 -4.14
CA ALA A 503 -13.88 5.59 -3.37
C ALA A 503 -13.06 6.62 -4.16
N GLY A 504 -12.87 6.41 -5.45
CA GLY A 504 -12.20 7.37 -6.34
C GLY A 504 -12.99 8.66 -6.46
N TRP A 505 -14.30 8.60 -6.69
CA TRP A 505 -15.18 9.77 -6.76
C TRP A 505 -15.21 10.57 -5.47
N ALA A 506 -15.23 9.90 -4.31
CA ALA A 506 -15.15 10.57 -3.02
C ALA A 506 -13.87 11.42 -2.89
N LYS A 507 -12.74 10.92 -3.40
CA LYS A 507 -11.45 11.63 -3.38
C LYS A 507 -11.33 12.76 -4.40
N LEU A 508 -12.19 12.75 -5.42
CA LEU A 508 -12.27 13.82 -6.43
C LEU A 508 -13.25 14.93 -6.04
N ASN A 509 -13.89 14.84 -4.85
CA ASN A 509 -14.89 15.81 -4.43
C ASN A 509 -14.25 17.19 -4.15
N PRO A 510 -14.56 18.23 -4.96
CA PRO A 510 -13.95 19.55 -4.79
C PRO A 510 -14.43 20.29 -3.53
N ALA A 511 -15.51 19.82 -2.89
CA ALA A 511 -15.97 20.36 -1.61
C ALA A 511 -15.05 19.95 -0.44
N ASP A 512 -14.29 18.87 -0.58
CA ASP A 512 -13.27 18.49 0.39
C ASP A 512 -12.04 19.38 0.19
N THR A 513 -11.70 20.15 1.24
CA THR A 513 -10.56 21.06 1.22
C THR A 513 -9.25 20.32 0.96
N SER A 514 -9.10 19.08 1.41
CA SER A 514 -7.91 18.26 1.19
C SER A 514 -7.79 17.81 -0.27
N ALA A 515 -8.89 17.42 -0.91
CA ALA A 515 -8.93 17.06 -2.31
C ALA A 515 -8.66 18.27 -3.21
N ARG A 516 -9.34 19.40 -2.96
CA ARG A 516 -9.15 20.67 -3.70
C ARG A 516 -7.69 21.10 -3.70
N LYS A 517 -7.05 21.03 -2.54
CA LYS A 517 -5.63 21.29 -2.31
C LYS A 517 -4.68 20.44 -3.14
N VAL A 518 -5.02 19.18 -3.39
CA VAL A 518 -4.24 18.29 -4.26
C VAL A 518 -4.36 18.73 -5.72
N TYR A 519 -5.56 19.08 -6.17
CA TYR A 519 -5.77 19.62 -7.53
C TYR A 519 -4.98 20.89 -7.78
N GLU A 520 -5.08 21.87 -6.89
CA GLU A 520 -4.41 23.17 -7.03
C GLU A 520 -2.89 22.99 -7.13
N ASN A 521 -2.29 22.17 -6.26
CA ASN A 521 -0.86 21.83 -6.35
C ASN A 521 -0.51 21.16 -7.68
N LYS A 522 -1.27 20.14 -8.12
CA LYS A 522 -0.99 19.45 -9.38
C LYS A 522 -1.05 20.38 -10.58
N ILE A 523 -2.05 21.26 -10.61
CA ILE A 523 -2.22 22.28 -11.67
C ILE A 523 -1.00 23.21 -11.67
N ALA A 524 -0.66 23.79 -10.51
CA ALA A 524 0.45 24.72 -10.38
C ALA A 524 1.79 24.08 -10.77
N ALA A 525 2.08 22.85 -10.28
CA ALA A 525 3.29 22.11 -10.58
C ALA A 525 3.46 21.87 -12.09
N LEU A 526 2.39 21.44 -12.75
CA LEU A 526 2.39 21.16 -14.18
C LEU A 526 2.42 22.42 -15.03
N THR A 527 1.76 23.51 -14.61
CA THR A 527 1.87 24.82 -15.26
C THR A 527 3.30 25.35 -15.22
N VAL A 528 3.94 25.31 -14.05
CA VAL A 528 5.34 25.73 -13.85
C VAL A 528 6.29 24.83 -14.65
N GLY A 529 6.11 23.50 -14.58
CA GLY A 529 6.90 22.54 -15.34
C GLY A 529 6.81 22.73 -16.86
N LEU A 530 5.61 23.02 -17.40
CA LEU A 530 5.42 23.34 -18.82
C LEU A 530 6.03 24.70 -19.20
N GLY A 531 6.11 25.64 -18.26
CA GLY A 531 6.86 26.89 -18.43
C GLY A 531 8.36 26.62 -18.59
N TYR A 532 8.93 25.79 -17.71
CA TYR A 532 10.34 25.38 -17.78
C TYR A 532 10.67 24.61 -19.05
N GLN A 533 9.77 23.74 -19.51
CA GLN A 533 9.96 23.00 -20.75
C GLN A 533 10.19 23.94 -21.95
N ARG A 534 9.42 25.03 -22.04
CA ARG A 534 9.49 25.98 -23.16
C ARG A 534 10.78 26.81 -23.22
N VAL A 535 11.59 26.82 -22.16
CA VAL A 535 12.89 27.52 -22.14
C VAL A 535 13.84 26.97 -23.20
N LEU A 536 13.70 25.70 -23.58
CA LEU A 536 14.55 25.04 -24.58
C LEU A 536 14.02 25.13 -26.02
N ASP A 537 12.82 25.70 -26.25
CA ASP A 537 12.24 25.88 -27.59
C ASP A 537 13.16 26.63 -28.58
N PRO A 538 13.94 27.67 -28.16
CA PRO A 538 14.87 28.34 -29.07
C PRO A 538 15.94 27.42 -29.67
N ALA A 539 16.35 26.36 -28.95
CA ALA A 539 17.35 25.42 -29.44
C ALA A 539 16.83 24.59 -30.63
N ILE A 540 15.54 24.20 -30.59
CA ILE A 540 14.88 23.49 -31.70
C ILE A 540 14.73 24.43 -32.91
N LYS A 541 14.35 25.69 -32.68
CA LYS A 541 14.23 26.70 -33.75
C LYS A 541 15.56 27.02 -34.43
N ALA A 542 16.65 27.04 -33.68
CA ALA A 542 17.99 27.31 -34.23
C ALA A 542 18.45 26.26 -35.26
N VAL A 543 17.91 25.04 -35.19
CA VAL A 543 18.25 23.93 -36.11
C VAL A 543 17.17 23.63 -37.14
N GLU A 544 16.13 24.46 -37.21
CA GLU A 544 14.95 24.23 -38.07
C GLU A 544 15.32 24.14 -39.56
N ASN A 545 16.31 24.92 -39.99
CA ASN A 545 16.85 24.95 -41.36
C ASN A 545 18.13 24.12 -41.55
N SER A 546 18.51 23.29 -40.56
CA SER A 546 19.70 22.44 -40.66
C SER A 546 19.42 21.14 -41.45
N SER A 547 20.44 20.32 -41.66
CA SER A 547 20.24 19.03 -42.35
C SER A 547 19.26 18.13 -41.58
N PRO A 548 18.48 17.27 -42.25
CA PRO A 548 17.46 16.42 -41.60
C PRO A 548 18.02 15.58 -40.45
N ALA A 549 19.27 15.12 -40.54
CA ALA A 549 19.93 14.34 -39.50
C ALA A 549 20.31 15.20 -38.27
N VAL A 550 20.79 16.42 -38.49
CA VAL A 550 21.13 17.37 -37.41
C VAL A 550 19.85 17.85 -36.72
N LYS A 551 18.81 18.19 -37.49
CA LYS A 551 17.48 18.55 -36.97
C LYS A 551 16.89 17.42 -36.14
N ALA A 552 16.90 16.18 -36.64
CA ALA A 552 16.36 15.03 -35.92
C ALA A 552 17.13 14.75 -34.62
N GLY A 553 18.47 14.78 -34.67
CA GLY A 553 19.33 14.55 -33.51
C GLY A 553 19.14 15.59 -32.40
N VAL A 554 19.15 16.87 -32.76
CA VAL A 554 18.97 17.98 -31.80
C VAL A 554 17.53 18.03 -31.28
N THR A 555 16.51 17.85 -32.14
CA THR A 555 15.11 17.82 -31.71
C THR A 555 14.84 16.67 -30.74
N GLY A 556 15.39 15.49 -31.02
CA GLY A 556 15.27 14.32 -30.14
C GLY A 556 15.93 14.56 -28.78
N PHE A 557 17.15 15.09 -28.76
CA PHE A 557 17.86 15.42 -27.52
C PHE A 557 17.13 16.49 -26.69
N VAL A 558 16.76 17.62 -27.32
CA VAL A 558 16.09 18.72 -26.62
C VAL A 558 14.73 18.28 -26.07
N THR A 559 13.94 17.53 -26.85
CA THR A 559 12.65 16.99 -26.39
C THR A 559 12.85 16.06 -25.20
N GLY A 560 13.91 15.23 -25.21
CA GLY A 560 14.23 14.37 -24.08
C GLY A 560 14.54 15.14 -22.80
N VAL A 561 15.38 16.18 -22.89
CA VAL A 561 15.69 17.07 -21.74
C VAL A 561 14.45 17.81 -21.26
N GLN A 562 13.62 18.29 -22.18
CA GLN A 562 12.33 18.91 -21.90
C GLN A 562 11.41 18.02 -21.06
N SER A 563 11.31 16.73 -21.39
CA SER A 563 10.53 15.75 -20.62
C SER A 563 11.05 15.57 -19.20
N ILE A 564 12.38 15.54 -19.03
CA ILE A 564 13.02 15.43 -17.71
C ILE A 564 12.67 16.63 -16.84
N MET A 565 12.79 17.85 -17.37
CA MET A 565 12.49 19.08 -16.63
C MET A 565 11.02 19.15 -16.20
N LEU A 566 10.09 18.82 -17.11
CA LEU A 566 8.66 18.78 -16.79
C LEU A 566 8.36 17.77 -15.67
N LEU A 567 8.87 16.54 -15.79
CA LEU A 567 8.59 15.47 -14.82
C LEU A 567 9.19 15.75 -13.45
N SER A 568 10.43 16.28 -13.40
CA SER A 568 11.11 16.62 -12.15
C SER A 568 10.28 17.61 -11.31
N GLN A 569 9.76 18.65 -11.98
CA GLN A 569 8.96 19.69 -11.32
C GLN A 569 7.55 19.21 -10.98
N ALA A 570 6.91 18.47 -11.88
CA ALA A 570 5.60 17.88 -11.62
C ALA A 570 5.63 16.97 -10.38
N TRP A 571 6.67 16.16 -10.22
CA TRP A 571 6.75 15.18 -9.15
C TRP A 571 7.13 15.76 -7.78
N GLY A 572 7.98 16.79 -7.75
CA GLY A 572 8.20 17.59 -6.53
C GLY A 572 6.88 18.17 -6.01
N GLY A 573 6.15 18.88 -6.88
CA GLY A 573 4.84 19.47 -6.56
C GLY A 573 3.77 18.45 -6.14
N PHE A 574 3.74 17.26 -6.75
CA PHE A 574 2.82 16.20 -6.33
C PHE A 574 3.14 15.66 -4.92
N GLY A 575 4.41 15.71 -4.51
CA GLY A 575 4.88 15.21 -3.21
C GLY A 575 4.78 16.23 -2.06
N ILE A 576 4.67 17.52 -2.36
CA ILE A 576 4.83 18.60 -1.36
C ILE A 576 3.84 18.53 -0.20
N GLY A 577 2.62 18.06 -0.43
CA GLY A 577 1.61 17.94 0.62
C GLY A 577 1.96 16.88 1.67
N ALA A 578 2.47 15.73 1.23
CA ALA A 578 2.92 14.67 2.14
C ALA A 578 4.16 15.11 2.93
N GLN A 579 5.09 15.81 2.27
CA GLN A 579 6.26 16.41 2.91
C GLN A 579 5.85 17.44 3.98
N THR A 580 4.90 18.32 3.66
CA THR A 580 4.37 19.32 4.61
C THR A 580 3.80 18.65 5.86
N ALA A 581 3.04 17.55 5.70
CA ALA A 581 2.49 16.82 6.84
C ALA A 581 3.58 16.15 7.69
N ALA A 582 4.62 15.59 7.06
CA ALA A 582 5.76 15.00 7.74
C ALA A 582 6.56 16.06 8.53
N ASP A 583 6.83 17.20 7.91
CA ASP A 583 7.54 18.33 8.53
C ASP A 583 6.77 18.90 9.73
N LYS A 584 5.44 19.04 9.60
CA LYS A 584 4.59 19.45 10.73
C LYS A 584 4.65 18.46 11.89
N LYS A 585 4.58 17.15 11.60
CA LYS A 585 4.65 16.12 12.63
C LYS A 585 6.02 16.13 13.32
N ALA A 586 7.10 16.27 12.57
CA ALA A 586 8.45 16.38 13.12
C ALA A 586 8.59 17.62 14.01
N ALA A 587 8.12 18.78 13.53
CA ALA A 587 8.14 20.03 14.30
C ALA A 587 7.27 19.96 15.57
N ALA A 588 6.13 19.26 15.52
CA ALA A 588 5.28 19.04 16.70
C ALA A 588 5.96 18.14 17.74
N ALA A 589 6.65 17.07 17.30
CA ALA A 589 7.42 16.19 18.18
C ALA A 589 8.57 16.96 18.86
N GLU A 590 9.34 17.73 18.10
CA GLU A 590 10.44 18.55 18.61
C GLU A 590 9.94 19.62 19.61
N ARG A 591 8.80 20.27 19.32
CA ARG A 591 8.19 21.22 20.26
C ARG A 591 7.73 20.56 21.55
N LYS A 592 7.15 19.37 21.48
CA LYS A 592 6.72 18.61 22.66
C LYS A 592 7.93 18.20 23.51
N GLU A 593 9.02 17.79 22.89
CA GLU A 593 10.28 17.49 23.58
C GLU A 593 10.86 18.74 24.27
N LYS A 594 10.78 19.90 23.60
CA LYS A 594 11.29 21.19 24.10
C LYS A 594 10.28 21.97 24.97
N ASN A 595 9.11 21.40 25.27
CA ASN A 595 8.01 22.08 25.97
C ASN A 595 7.65 23.48 25.42
N LEU A 596 7.65 23.62 24.09
CA LEU A 596 7.33 24.88 23.41
C LEU A 596 5.81 25.00 23.15
N PRO A 597 5.25 26.23 23.13
CA PRO A 597 3.84 26.45 22.83
C PRO A 597 3.46 25.96 21.43
N GLU A 598 2.19 25.59 21.24
CA GLU A 598 1.69 25.22 19.91
C GLU A 598 1.79 26.40 18.95
N PRO A 599 2.27 26.16 17.71
CA PRO A 599 2.36 27.24 16.73
C PRO A 599 0.96 27.70 16.31
N GLU A 600 0.82 28.99 15.98
CA GLU A 600 -0.31 29.43 15.16
C GLU A 600 -0.31 28.65 13.84
N GLN A 601 -1.51 28.24 13.38
CA GLN A 601 -1.65 27.56 12.09
C GLN A 601 -1.10 28.47 10.97
N GLY A 602 0.02 28.06 10.37
CA GLY A 602 0.70 28.82 9.33
C GLY A 602 -0.11 28.86 8.03
N ARG A 603 -0.33 30.06 7.48
CA ARG A 603 -1.01 30.24 6.18
C ARG A 603 -0.16 29.87 4.95
N PHE A 604 1.08 29.40 5.16
CA PHE A 604 2.10 29.19 4.11
C PHE A 604 2.94 27.93 4.33
N ASP A 605 2.33 26.86 4.85
CA ASP A 605 3.08 25.66 5.25
C ASP A 605 3.75 24.94 4.06
N ARG A 606 3.16 25.02 2.87
CA ARG A 606 3.75 24.44 1.66
C ARG A 606 4.92 25.26 1.16
N LEU A 607 4.77 26.59 1.12
CA LEU A 607 5.89 27.49 0.80
C LEU A 607 7.05 27.32 1.79
N ASN A 608 6.76 27.12 3.07
CA ASN A 608 7.78 26.81 4.08
C ASN A 608 8.45 25.45 3.80
N THR A 609 7.69 24.43 3.40
CA THR A 609 8.23 23.12 3.01
C THR A 609 9.12 23.23 1.77
N ALA A 610 8.71 23.97 0.73
CA ALA A 610 9.51 24.22 -0.46
C ALA A 610 10.81 24.97 -0.12
N ARG A 611 10.76 25.95 0.79
CA ARG A 611 11.96 26.61 1.33
C ARG A 611 12.85 25.63 2.09
N LEU A 612 12.29 24.74 2.90
CA LEU A 612 13.06 23.69 3.57
C LEU A 612 13.72 22.74 2.56
N ASN A 613 13.08 22.44 1.43
CA ASN A 613 13.70 21.66 0.34
C ASN A 613 14.94 22.36 -0.25
N VAL A 614 14.97 23.71 -0.26
CA VAL A 614 16.14 24.48 -0.72
C VAL A 614 17.22 24.62 0.36
N PHE A 615 16.83 25.02 1.57
CA PHE A 615 17.79 25.41 2.61
C PHE A 615 18.17 24.28 3.56
N ASN A 616 17.33 23.23 3.64
CA ASN A 616 17.57 22.05 4.46
C ASN A 616 17.09 20.75 3.77
N PRO A 617 17.63 20.43 2.58
CA PRO A 617 17.22 19.24 1.81
C PRO A 617 17.47 17.92 2.56
N GLY A 618 18.49 17.88 3.42
CA GLY A 618 18.93 16.68 4.14
C GLY A 618 18.15 16.35 5.41
N ARG A 619 17.08 17.08 5.75
CA ARG A 619 16.31 16.88 6.99
C ARG A 619 15.72 15.46 7.08
N ASP A 620 15.65 14.92 8.30
CA ASP A 620 15.14 13.55 8.54
C ASP A 620 13.67 13.36 8.19
N ALA A 621 12.87 14.43 8.23
CA ALA A 621 11.46 14.40 7.87
C ALA A 621 11.22 14.23 6.36
N TYR A 622 12.23 14.50 5.52
CA TYR A 622 12.14 14.30 4.08
C TYR A 622 12.23 12.81 3.71
N THR A 623 11.50 12.43 2.66
CA THR A 623 11.45 11.03 2.20
C THR A 623 12.68 10.71 1.37
N HIS A 624 13.76 10.27 2.02
CA HIS A 624 15.00 9.90 1.35
C HIS A 624 14.94 8.47 0.80
N ALA A 625 15.56 8.26 -0.36
CA ALA A 625 15.77 6.97 -1.00
C ALA A 625 17.21 6.46 -0.88
N THR A 626 18.16 7.34 -0.54
CA THR A 626 19.58 7.01 -0.44
C THR A 626 20.06 7.00 1.00
N LYS A 627 21.06 6.16 1.30
CA LYS A 627 21.78 6.21 2.58
C LYS A 627 22.62 7.49 2.67
N ASP A 628 22.93 7.91 3.88
CA ASP A 628 23.80 9.06 4.13
C ASP A 628 25.18 8.81 3.49
N GLY A 629 25.68 9.77 2.69
CA GLY A 629 26.89 9.62 1.88
C GLY A 629 26.83 10.39 0.55
N VAL A 630 27.65 9.98 -0.43
CA VAL A 630 27.72 10.67 -1.75
C VAL A 630 26.39 10.63 -2.51
N ALA A 631 25.68 9.49 -2.45
CA ALA A 631 24.36 9.36 -3.05
C ALA A 631 23.35 10.35 -2.44
N ARG A 632 23.46 10.60 -1.11
CA ARG A 632 22.61 11.60 -0.44
C ARG A 632 22.92 13.02 -0.87
N LEU A 633 24.17 13.34 -1.22
CA LEU A 633 24.50 14.67 -1.77
C LEU A 633 23.81 14.91 -3.10
N ALA A 634 23.76 13.90 -3.97
CA ALA A 634 23.05 13.98 -5.25
C ALA A 634 21.53 14.10 -5.04
N GLU A 635 20.97 13.30 -4.12
CA GLU A 635 19.56 13.39 -3.75
C GLU A 635 19.21 14.76 -3.16
N ASN A 636 20.05 15.30 -2.26
CA ASN A 636 19.85 16.64 -1.70
C ASN A 636 19.94 17.73 -2.77
N ALA A 637 20.89 17.65 -3.69
CA ALA A 637 20.99 18.60 -4.81
C ALA A 637 19.73 18.53 -5.70
N TYR A 638 19.21 17.33 -5.91
CA TYR A 638 17.95 17.12 -6.60
C TYR A 638 16.76 17.73 -5.84
N THR A 639 16.66 17.52 -4.52
CA THR A 639 15.65 18.13 -3.66
C THR A 639 15.73 19.66 -3.69
N VAL A 640 16.93 20.25 -3.76
CA VAL A 640 17.11 21.70 -3.93
C VAL A 640 16.55 22.16 -5.27
N LEU A 641 16.82 21.43 -6.37
CA LEU A 641 16.27 21.76 -7.69
C LEU A 641 14.74 21.66 -7.73
N GLN A 642 14.16 20.67 -7.05
CA GLN A 642 12.71 20.58 -6.85
C GLN A 642 12.22 21.81 -6.05
N GLY A 643 12.82 22.08 -4.88
CA GLY A 643 12.45 23.19 -4.01
C GLY A 643 12.48 24.55 -4.71
N ILE A 644 13.46 24.81 -5.58
CA ILE A 644 13.54 26.05 -6.36
C ILE A 644 12.31 26.22 -7.27
N GLY A 645 11.85 25.16 -7.92
CA GLY A 645 10.66 25.23 -8.77
C GLY A 645 9.33 25.06 -8.02
N GLU A 646 9.34 24.44 -6.85
CA GLU A 646 8.20 24.38 -5.93
C GLU A 646 7.89 25.73 -5.26
N ILE A 647 8.88 26.62 -5.06
CA ILE A 647 8.64 27.96 -4.47
C ILE A 647 7.60 28.77 -5.27
N PRO A 648 7.74 28.98 -6.60
CA PRO A 648 6.72 29.70 -7.36
C PRO A 648 5.40 28.93 -7.44
N GLU A 649 5.43 27.60 -7.52
CA GLU A 649 4.22 26.75 -7.47
C GLU A 649 3.43 26.98 -6.18
N THR A 650 4.07 26.78 -5.04
CA THR A 650 3.46 26.85 -3.71
C THR A 650 3.09 28.29 -3.35
N ALA A 651 3.84 29.29 -3.81
CA ALA A 651 3.46 30.69 -3.67
C ALA A 651 2.13 30.99 -4.40
N VAL A 652 1.96 30.48 -5.63
CA VAL A 652 0.70 30.62 -6.37
C VAL A 652 -0.42 29.88 -5.65
N THR A 653 -0.21 28.62 -5.24
CA THR A 653 -1.25 27.84 -4.56
C THR A 653 -1.65 28.43 -3.21
N ASP A 654 -0.69 28.80 -2.36
CA ASP A 654 -0.97 29.41 -1.05
C ASP A 654 -1.61 30.82 -1.23
N MET A 655 -1.29 31.56 -2.32
CA MET A 655 -2.01 32.81 -2.68
C MET A 655 -3.44 32.56 -3.17
N LEU A 656 -3.68 31.50 -3.96
CA LEU A 656 -5.03 31.09 -4.38
C LEU A 656 -5.89 30.69 -3.17
N GLU A 657 -5.30 30.05 -2.16
CA GLU A 657 -5.96 29.75 -0.90
C GLU A 657 -6.29 31.03 -0.10
N ALA A 658 -5.44 32.06 -0.16
CA ALA A 658 -5.68 33.35 0.48
C ALA A 658 -6.66 34.25 -0.30
N THR A 659 -6.92 33.97 -1.59
CA THR A 659 -7.81 34.76 -2.46
C THR A 659 -8.58 33.86 -3.44
N PRO A 660 -9.72 33.27 -3.02
CA PRO A 660 -10.47 32.26 -3.78
C PRO A 660 -10.97 32.70 -5.18
N SER A 661 -11.06 34.01 -5.44
CA SER A 661 -11.61 34.57 -6.68
C SER A 661 -10.79 34.26 -7.93
N LEU A 662 -9.49 33.98 -7.80
CA LEU A 662 -8.60 33.65 -8.93
C LEU A 662 -8.89 32.27 -9.55
N LEU A 663 -9.33 31.29 -8.74
CA LEU A 663 -9.80 29.99 -9.20
C LEU A 663 -11.18 30.08 -9.88
N GLU A 664 -12.04 30.98 -9.40
CA GLU A 664 -13.31 31.28 -10.08
C GLU A 664 -13.09 31.94 -11.44
N ASP A 665 -12.12 32.84 -11.57
CA ASP A 665 -11.78 33.49 -12.84
C ASP A 665 -11.11 32.51 -13.83
N ALA A 666 -10.21 31.64 -13.35
CA ALA A 666 -9.66 30.53 -14.15
C ALA A 666 -10.75 29.52 -14.57
N GLY A 667 -11.67 29.20 -13.65
CA GLY A 667 -12.83 28.34 -13.89
C GLY A 667 -13.83 28.96 -14.87
N ARG A 668 -14.02 30.29 -14.87
CA ARG A 668 -14.83 31.02 -15.86
C ARG A 668 -14.15 31.05 -17.24
N MET A 669 -12.83 31.22 -17.31
CA MET A 669 -12.10 31.11 -18.57
C MET A 669 -12.19 29.69 -19.16
N ILE A 670 -12.01 28.64 -18.33
CA ILE A 670 -12.10 27.23 -18.74
C ILE A 670 -13.55 26.84 -19.08
N GLY A 671 -14.52 27.29 -18.29
CA GLY A 671 -15.95 27.05 -18.50
C GLY A 671 -16.47 27.70 -19.78
N SER A 672 -15.95 28.87 -20.14
CA SER A 672 -16.29 29.53 -21.41
C SER A 672 -15.76 28.76 -22.62
N GLY A 673 -14.54 28.21 -22.55
CA GLY A 673 -13.96 27.33 -23.58
C GLY A 673 -14.69 25.99 -23.74
N ALA A 674 -15.12 25.37 -22.64
CA ALA A 674 -15.89 24.13 -22.65
C ALA A 674 -17.32 24.32 -23.20
N GLN A 675 -17.97 25.44 -22.90
CA GLN A 675 -19.31 25.75 -23.44
C GLN A 675 -19.30 26.04 -24.94
N THR A 676 -18.20 26.56 -25.51
CA THR A 676 -18.04 26.70 -26.97
C THR A 676 -17.82 25.37 -27.69
N LEU A 677 -17.22 24.36 -27.04
CA LEU A 677 -16.92 23.06 -27.65
C LEU A 677 -18.07 22.03 -27.55
N PHE A 678 -18.97 22.18 -26.56
CA PHE A 678 -20.15 21.32 -26.40
C PHE A 678 -21.47 21.95 -26.88
N ARG A 679 -21.41 23.07 -27.60
CA ARG A 679 -22.55 23.49 -28.40
C ARG A 679 -22.62 22.51 -29.58
N PRO A 680 -23.66 21.68 -29.72
CA PRO A 680 -23.81 20.89 -30.93
C PRO A 680 -23.87 21.91 -32.08
N SER A 681 -22.87 21.89 -32.94
CA SER A 681 -22.82 22.74 -34.12
C SER A 681 -24.04 22.37 -34.96
N ARG A 682 -25.06 23.24 -34.95
CA ARG A 682 -26.23 23.15 -35.83
C ARG A 682 -25.84 23.19 -37.32
N GLU A 683 -24.58 23.47 -37.64
CA GLU A 683 -23.98 23.44 -38.97
C GLU A 683 -23.33 22.08 -39.34
N ALA A 684 -23.09 21.18 -38.38
CA ALA A 684 -22.54 19.85 -38.67
C ALA A 684 -23.62 18.78 -38.97
N GLN A 685 -24.90 19.07 -38.70
CA GLN A 685 -26.04 18.24 -39.12
C GLN A 685 -26.62 18.63 -40.49
N ALA A 686 -26.19 19.75 -41.08
CA ALA A 686 -26.65 20.18 -42.40
C ALA A 686 -25.76 19.70 -43.56
N ASN A 687 -24.54 19.22 -43.30
CA ASN A 687 -23.58 18.78 -44.32
C ASN A 687 -23.31 17.26 -44.33
N SER A 688 -24.12 16.45 -43.63
CA SER A 688 -24.04 14.98 -43.67
C SER A 688 -25.29 14.32 -44.26
N ALA A 689 -26.13 15.09 -44.95
CA ALA A 689 -27.28 14.58 -45.71
C ALA A 689 -27.30 15.18 -47.12
N ASP A 690 -26.16 15.15 -47.81
CA ASP A 690 -26.17 15.20 -49.28
C ASP A 690 -24.95 14.47 -49.84
N GLY A 691 -25.22 13.39 -50.59
CA GLY A 691 -24.21 12.43 -51.01
C GLY A 691 -24.78 11.21 -51.74
N GLY A 692 -25.68 11.44 -52.69
CA GLY A 692 -25.80 10.63 -53.91
C GLY A 692 -26.57 9.30 -53.84
N SER A 693 -27.85 9.34 -54.22
CA SER A 693 -28.52 8.27 -54.96
C SER A 693 -29.27 8.91 -56.13
N ALA A 694 -28.86 8.58 -57.35
CA ALA A 694 -29.46 9.03 -58.59
C ALA A 694 -30.72 8.20 -58.94
N ALA A 695 -31.83 8.89 -59.24
CA ALA A 695 -32.95 8.48 -60.11
C ALA A 695 -33.93 9.68 -60.15
N ALA A 696 -34.05 10.41 -61.26
CA ALA A 696 -35.01 10.19 -62.35
C ALA A 696 -36.29 11.05 -62.18
N GLU A 697 -36.64 11.73 -63.28
CA GLU A 697 -37.96 12.27 -63.66
C GLU A 697 -38.44 13.62 -63.08
N GLU A 698 -38.28 14.65 -63.92
CA GLU A 698 -39.31 15.51 -64.53
C GLU A 698 -40.59 15.95 -63.78
N HIS A 699 -40.95 17.22 -64.09
CA HIS A 699 -42.27 17.87 -64.03
C HIS A 699 -42.80 18.36 -62.65
N GLU A 700 -42.86 19.69 -62.47
CA GLU A 700 -44.08 20.51 -62.71
C GLU A 700 -44.07 21.85 -61.95
N MET A 701 -44.78 22.83 -62.52
CA MET A 701 -44.88 24.25 -62.18
C MET A 701 -45.70 24.59 -60.91
N ALA A 702 -45.49 25.84 -60.45
CA ALA A 702 -46.46 26.72 -59.75
C ALA A 702 -46.82 26.31 -58.29
N THR A 703 -47.06 27.18 -57.30
CA THR A 703 -47.61 28.54 -57.30
C THR A 703 -47.42 29.16 -55.90
N LEU A 704 -47.26 30.48 -55.87
CA LEU A 704 -47.76 31.47 -54.88
C LEU A 704 -48.46 30.96 -53.59
N SER A 705 -48.04 31.46 -52.41
CA SER A 705 -48.91 32.33 -51.61
C SER A 705 -48.16 33.04 -50.46
N SER A 706 -48.47 34.32 -50.36
CA SER A 706 -47.94 35.39 -49.51
C SER A 706 -48.34 35.32 -48.03
N LYS A 707 -47.51 35.89 -47.14
CA LYS A 707 -47.75 37.18 -46.44
C LYS A 707 -46.78 37.35 -45.27
N GLY A 708 -46.22 38.57 -45.11
CA GLY A 708 -45.86 39.03 -43.76
C GLY A 708 -44.66 39.97 -43.53
N LYS A 709 -44.45 40.98 -44.38
CA LYS A 709 -43.93 42.34 -44.05
C LYS A 709 -42.67 42.56 -43.15
N THR A 710 -41.60 42.99 -43.83
CA THR A 710 -40.88 44.31 -43.72
C THR A 710 -40.32 44.82 -42.38
N VAL A 711 -38.98 44.73 -42.24
CA VAL A 711 -37.95 45.81 -42.36
C VAL A 711 -38.38 47.27 -42.09
N SER A 712 -37.65 47.99 -41.22
CA SER A 712 -36.90 49.22 -41.55
C SER A 712 -36.26 49.91 -40.33
N SER A 713 -34.93 49.88 -40.30
CA SER A 713 -33.97 51.00 -40.33
C SER A 713 -34.20 52.33 -39.57
N ALA A 714 -33.13 52.68 -38.84
CA ALA A 714 -32.36 53.93 -38.90
C ALA A 714 -32.67 55.12 -37.95
N GLU A 715 -31.55 55.54 -37.33
CA GLU A 715 -31.02 56.91 -37.21
C GLU A 715 -31.19 57.75 -35.92
N ARG A 716 -30.03 58.36 -35.56
CA ARG A 716 -29.75 59.63 -34.85
C ARG A 716 -29.69 59.69 -33.32
N GLY A 717 -28.63 60.37 -32.87
CA GLY A 717 -28.80 61.50 -31.95
C GLY A 717 -27.69 61.68 -30.91
N GLU A 718 -26.84 62.69 -31.13
CA GLU A 718 -25.76 63.17 -30.26
C GLU A 718 -26.25 63.75 -28.90
N SER A 719 -25.39 63.79 -27.88
CA SER A 719 -24.65 65.01 -27.49
C SER A 719 -24.09 65.02 -26.06
N SER A 720 -22.92 65.66 -25.93
CA SER A 720 -22.38 66.41 -24.77
C SER A 720 -21.95 65.64 -23.50
N GLY A 721 -20.83 65.95 -22.84
CA GLY A 721 -19.85 67.00 -23.03
C GLY A 721 -18.72 66.97 -21.98
N GLN A 722 -17.66 67.72 -22.32
CA GLN A 722 -16.66 68.39 -21.46
C GLN A 722 -15.63 67.61 -20.60
N GLN A 723 -14.40 67.57 -21.17
CA GLN A 723 -13.19 68.29 -20.74
C GLN A 723 -12.77 68.38 -19.25
N GLY A 724 -11.50 68.03 -19.00
CA GLY A 724 -10.64 68.67 -17.99
C GLY A 724 -9.56 67.73 -17.42
N ARG A 725 -8.40 67.52 -18.06
CA ARG A 725 -7.09 68.19 -17.86
C ARG A 725 -6.34 67.83 -16.56
N GLY A 726 -5.05 67.47 -16.72
CA GLY A 726 -3.99 67.52 -15.70
C GLY A 726 -3.33 66.15 -15.45
N GLU A 727 -2.36 65.72 -16.26
CA GLU A 727 -0.92 65.96 -16.05
C GLU A 727 -0.45 65.82 -14.60
N SER A 728 0.33 64.78 -14.29
CA SER A 728 1.78 64.93 -14.05
C SER A 728 2.35 63.73 -13.27
N SER A 729 3.25 63.04 -13.97
CA SER A 729 4.51 62.43 -13.54
C SER A 729 4.84 62.36 -12.03
N LYS A 730 5.24 61.16 -11.57
CA LYS A 730 6.63 60.80 -11.20
C LYS A 730 6.66 59.55 -10.30
N GLN A 731 7.35 58.52 -10.79
CA GLN A 731 8.20 57.60 -10.00
C GLN A 731 9.17 58.40 -9.10
N PRO A 732 9.77 57.86 -8.01
CA PRO A 732 10.38 56.52 -8.02
C PRO A 732 10.42 55.74 -6.68
N GLN A 733 10.84 54.48 -6.82
CA GLN A 733 11.73 53.70 -5.94
C GLN A 733 11.59 53.79 -4.42
N ARG A 734 11.33 52.63 -3.79
CA ARG A 734 12.38 51.82 -3.18
C ARG A 734 12.01 50.34 -3.22
#